data_AF-A0A1F4B802-F1
#
_entry.id   AF-A0A1F4B802-F1
#
_cell.length_a   1.000
_cell.length_b   1.000
_cell.length_c   1.000
_cell.angle_alpha   90.00
_cell.angle_beta   90.00
_cell.angle_gamma   90.00
#
_symmetry.space_group_name_H-M   'P 1'
#
loop_
_entity.id
_entity.type
_entity.pdbx_description
1 polymer ?
#
loop_
_entity_poly.entity_id
_entity_poly.type
_entity_poly.pdbx_seq_one_letter_code
_entity_poly.pdbx_strand_id
1 'polypeptide(L)'
;TGRAFRPIGDNYRVGFITINPGNPVRDPVNYPTDTRYLSLQTFNATQKGDFYTVLYAQGNHGATPLRQALSRIGRHYAGKTDDINVGMADPVTHSCQQNFALLTSDGYYNDVSNGGIATPAKTPGGSAVGNVDGTPNTSQPLYVTRAGGQLDGSGTTVNTGDVTLETGQALCTGNNNVSFPNGSSGTTDSTNCGCSGNERRVWQRDRTLSYNTAVVDGITQAGASTAVVSATFSVILDCQSHLETKVQRITEQIDLRCSSNSQTTFSATLTSGPPHGQQTNCGCTDSSKKKRLIRRTRPLDVQVDYYDGGAGVVTSVTTVTGIATTFSALTNCTSGSVSSGPTVVLTTASSTTLSSNSQLTLTSASFTLAPNPQSTATGQSVTTTTFGGASNSLADIAMYYYKNDLRCSSAGGTNCADTAMWAASIADNNVPTTSKDIANHQHMVTFTLGMGLVGRMDYRSDYESATSGDFAKIRNADTTCSWSSAAGQTCNWPLPVEGDPSTLDDMWHAAVNGRGIFYSAANPTTLADGLSGALSALKVQTAAASASATSSPNITETDNFIYSSTFRTVRWDGQISAQRIDTNTGNVLPAIVWEAQAQLDTKAELADGNVNERKVFMFDSSNSSTVNTSLKRFLWGNLSSTSSVCSATGEQACFANKGTAFSQYASLNGGQKIQADNGENLVDFLRGKSALENPVFRDREHVLGDAVNATPAYVRAPVFEFLDAVSPTYSAFRTANAGRQGVLYIAANDGMLHAFNGDTGAEMFAYVPRMPLPNLHNIATANWETRHIYSVDGSPQVMDAFQVTDSSASPMTGVWKTVLVGGLNKGGRGFYALDVTDPADPKGLWEFCSDSTLCAHSDIDLGLTYGNAVVTKLPSISGSANSGKWVAIMTSGLNNVTPGDGEGHLWVRDLFTGALVYKADTGAGSTTTPSGLSKISAFADDFNKNNTALAIYGGDLLGNVWKFDLTTDPATVTKLVELKDGGGKPQGITSRPELGVIDSQRVLFIGTGRYLGEDDLVDPATVPDPDNLGFFLPWAYQQSFYAFKDKAYGATSLRGTTPGLVQQVIDDDGTTVRTTTNNTVNWTAKDGWFVDFNPENSSPGERVNLDPQLVLGTLVVVSNVPNNNACTVGGDSFIYQFNYATGSYIASAPGQQVATKFIGQITVGLVVIRLPSGVFKGVATGATGTKTPVGVNVGGAGSSGRRVSWRELIK
;
A
#
# COMPACT_ATOMS: atom_id res chain seq x y z
N THR A 1 -0.17 -7.67 -31.98
CA THR A 1 -0.52 -7.46 -30.56
C THR A 1 0.00 -6.11 -30.13
N GLY A 2 -0.69 -5.44 -29.19
CA GLY A 2 -0.24 -4.17 -28.62
C GLY A 2 0.90 -4.39 -27.63
N ARG A 3 1.93 -3.52 -27.65
CA ARG A 3 3.12 -3.70 -26.81
C ARG A 3 2.79 -3.70 -25.31
N ALA A 4 1.97 -2.75 -24.86
CA ALA A 4 1.64 -2.56 -23.45
C ALA A 4 0.76 -3.66 -22.83
N PHE A 5 -0.03 -4.36 -23.64
CA PHE A 5 -0.89 -5.47 -23.19
C PHE A 5 -0.20 -6.86 -23.38
N ARG A 6 1.12 -6.87 -23.60
CA ARG A 6 1.94 -8.09 -23.66
C ARG A 6 2.22 -8.73 -22.28
N PRO A 7 2.55 -7.98 -21.20
CA PRO A 7 2.83 -8.53 -19.86
C PRO A 7 1.56 -8.70 -18.99
N ILE A 8 0.40 -8.88 -19.62
CA ILE A 8 -0.88 -9.19 -18.96
C ILE A 8 -1.34 -10.56 -19.46
N GLY A 9 -1.48 -11.50 -18.53
CA GLY A 9 -2.01 -12.84 -18.77
C GLY A 9 -3.47 -12.99 -18.31
N ASP A 10 -3.88 -14.25 -18.23
CA ASP A 10 -5.10 -14.76 -17.61
C ASP A 10 -5.26 -14.40 -16.13
N ASN A 11 -4.19 -14.04 -15.41
CA ASN A 11 -4.25 -13.45 -14.05
C ASN A 11 -5.05 -12.13 -13.95
N TYR A 12 -5.63 -11.62 -15.05
CA TYR A 12 -6.41 -10.38 -15.10
C TYR A 12 -7.75 -10.62 -15.79
N ARG A 13 -8.79 -9.91 -15.31
CA ARG A 13 -10.03 -9.73 -16.07
C ARG A 13 -9.96 -8.39 -16.78
N VAL A 14 -10.11 -8.40 -18.11
CA VAL A 14 -9.99 -7.21 -18.98
C VAL A 14 -11.20 -7.14 -19.88
N GLY A 15 -11.83 -5.97 -19.94
CA GLY A 15 -12.89 -5.63 -20.87
C GLY A 15 -12.53 -4.37 -21.64
N PHE A 16 -13.46 -3.87 -22.45
CA PHE A 16 -13.31 -2.62 -23.17
C PHE A 16 -14.65 -1.86 -23.18
N ILE A 17 -14.61 -0.53 -23.13
CA ILE A 17 -15.77 0.28 -23.49
C ILE A 17 -15.30 1.57 -24.16
N THR A 18 -16.05 2.01 -25.17
CA THR A 18 -15.93 3.37 -25.67
C THR A 18 -16.46 4.38 -24.64
N ILE A 19 -16.02 5.63 -24.75
CA ILE A 19 -16.58 6.75 -23.98
C ILE A 19 -18.10 6.88 -24.26
N ASN A 20 -18.52 6.57 -25.49
CA ASN A 20 -19.89 6.73 -25.97
C ASN A 20 -20.45 5.44 -26.62
N PRO A 21 -20.81 4.42 -25.82
CA PRO A 21 -21.27 3.11 -26.31
C PRO A 21 -22.75 3.10 -26.72
N GLY A 22 -23.46 4.21 -26.56
CA GLY A 22 -24.92 4.29 -26.67
C GLY A 22 -25.65 3.80 -25.41
N ASN A 23 -26.98 3.73 -25.51
CA ASN A 23 -27.87 3.19 -24.48
C ASN A 23 -29.09 2.53 -25.18
N PRO A 24 -29.39 1.23 -24.95
CA PRO A 24 -28.60 0.27 -24.17
C PRO A 24 -27.21 0.02 -24.77
N VAL A 25 -26.26 -0.31 -23.89
CA VAL A 25 -24.94 -0.83 -24.25
C VAL A 25 -25.12 -2.20 -24.91
N ARG A 26 -24.31 -2.49 -25.92
CA ARG A 26 -24.41 -3.72 -26.72
C ARG A 26 -23.10 -4.49 -26.66
N ASP A 27 -23.15 -5.70 -26.09
CA ASP A 27 -22.01 -6.62 -26.06
C ASP A 27 -21.89 -7.37 -27.40
N PRO A 28 -20.69 -7.46 -28.02
CA PRO A 28 -20.42 -8.23 -29.23
C PRO A 28 -20.95 -9.67 -29.21
N VAL A 29 -21.02 -10.33 -28.04
CA VAL A 29 -21.57 -11.69 -27.91
C VAL A 29 -23.04 -11.76 -28.34
N ASN A 30 -23.81 -10.69 -28.14
CA ASN A 30 -25.22 -10.58 -28.54
C ASN A 30 -25.43 -9.71 -29.78
N TYR A 31 -24.47 -8.84 -30.10
CA TYR A 31 -24.51 -7.89 -31.21
C TYR A 31 -23.15 -7.85 -31.93
N PRO A 32 -22.76 -8.89 -32.69
CA PRO A 32 -21.39 -9.07 -33.21
C PRO A 32 -20.93 -8.04 -34.25
N THR A 33 -21.77 -7.07 -34.62
CA THR A 33 -21.43 -5.92 -35.45
C THR A 33 -21.18 -4.63 -34.64
N ASP A 34 -21.30 -4.66 -33.31
CA ASP A 34 -21.18 -3.49 -32.43
C ASP A 34 -19.94 -3.59 -31.53
N THR A 35 -18.84 -2.99 -31.97
CA THR A 35 -17.52 -3.07 -31.32
C THR A 35 -17.33 -2.05 -30.19
N ARG A 36 -18.40 -1.48 -29.62
CA ARG A 36 -18.30 -0.34 -28.69
C ARG A 36 -18.18 -0.72 -27.20
N TYR A 37 -18.30 -2.01 -26.89
CA TYR A 37 -18.15 -2.60 -25.55
C TYR A 37 -17.57 -4.02 -25.69
N LEU A 38 -17.01 -4.54 -24.60
CA LEU A 38 -16.60 -5.94 -24.39
C LEU A 38 -16.59 -6.18 -22.88
N SER A 39 -17.36 -7.16 -22.40
CA SER A 39 -17.48 -7.45 -20.97
C SER A 39 -16.17 -7.92 -20.32
N LEU A 40 -16.04 -7.67 -19.01
CA LEU A 40 -14.85 -8.00 -18.19
C LEU A 40 -14.70 -9.52 -17.99
N GLN A 41 -13.86 -10.16 -18.81
CA GLN A 41 -13.54 -11.59 -18.72
C GLN A 41 -12.03 -11.83 -18.56
N THR A 42 -11.67 -13.03 -18.10
CA THR A 42 -10.29 -13.52 -17.95
C THR A 42 -9.49 -13.34 -19.25
N PHE A 43 -8.34 -12.65 -19.21
CA PHE A 43 -7.57 -12.19 -20.38
C PHE A 43 -6.67 -13.27 -21.01
N ASN A 44 -7.26 -14.46 -21.14
CA ASN A 44 -6.78 -15.63 -21.85
C ASN A 44 -6.65 -15.36 -23.37
N ALA A 45 -6.23 -16.37 -24.14
CA ALA A 45 -6.00 -16.23 -25.58
C ALA A 45 -7.23 -15.73 -26.36
N THR A 46 -8.45 -16.17 -26.00
CA THR A 46 -9.71 -15.79 -26.65
C THR A 46 -10.05 -14.33 -26.35
N GLN A 47 -10.22 -13.98 -25.08
CA GLN A 47 -10.57 -12.61 -24.66
C GLN A 47 -9.52 -11.59 -25.11
N LYS A 48 -8.24 -11.98 -25.19
CA LYS A 48 -7.16 -11.14 -25.74
C LYS A 48 -7.32 -10.93 -27.26
N GLY A 49 -7.77 -11.93 -28.00
CA GLY A 49 -8.14 -11.81 -29.42
C GLY A 49 -9.34 -10.87 -29.61
N ASP A 50 -10.39 -11.05 -28.81
CA ASP A 50 -11.61 -10.24 -28.88
C ASP A 50 -11.32 -8.78 -28.49
N PHE A 51 -10.56 -8.55 -27.42
CA PHE A 51 -10.10 -7.23 -27.00
C PHE A 51 -9.27 -6.52 -28.08
N TYR A 52 -8.34 -7.21 -28.76
CA TYR A 52 -7.62 -6.59 -29.87
C TYR A 52 -8.52 -6.32 -31.08
N THR A 53 -9.46 -7.20 -31.38
CA THR A 53 -10.43 -7.01 -32.47
C THR A 53 -11.30 -5.77 -32.21
N VAL A 54 -11.80 -5.64 -30.99
CA VAL A 54 -12.55 -4.46 -30.52
C VAL A 54 -11.68 -3.21 -30.53
N LEU A 55 -10.48 -3.24 -29.93
CA LEU A 55 -9.58 -2.08 -29.81
C LEU A 55 -9.13 -1.52 -31.17
N TYR A 56 -8.84 -2.39 -32.15
CA TYR A 56 -8.43 -1.95 -33.50
C TYR A 56 -9.60 -1.62 -34.43
N ALA A 57 -10.85 -1.91 -34.03
CA ALA A 57 -12.05 -1.52 -34.77
C ALA A 57 -12.60 -0.12 -34.39
N GLN A 58 -11.91 0.62 -33.51
CA GLN A 58 -12.35 1.94 -33.05
C GLN A 58 -12.08 3.04 -34.09
N GLY A 59 -12.97 4.04 -34.13
CA GLY A 59 -12.88 5.18 -35.03
C GLY A 59 -13.44 6.46 -34.41
N ASN A 60 -13.05 7.61 -34.96
CA ASN A 60 -13.25 8.94 -34.36
C ASN A 60 -14.69 9.46 -34.57
N HIS A 61 -15.68 8.88 -33.87
CA HIS A 61 -17.10 9.18 -34.06
C HIS A 61 -17.85 9.35 -32.73
N GLY A 62 -18.69 10.40 -32.63
CA GLY A 62 -19.55 10.68 -31.48
C GLY A 62 -19.10 11.87 -30.63
N ALA A 63 -19.78 12.05 -29.50
CA ALA A 63 -19.44 13.03 -28.45
C ALA A 63 -18.54 12.40 -27.37
N THR A 64 -17.86 13.21 -26.56
CA THR A 64 -16.86 12.81 -25.56
C THR A 64 -17.31 13.04 -24.09
N PRO A 65 -18.43 12.47 -23.61
CA PRO A 65 -18.91 12.69 -22.24
C PRO A 65 -18.09 11.87 -21.21
N LEU A 66 -16.83 12.27 -20.97
CA LEU A 66 -15.90 11.57 -20.07
C LEU A 66 -16.48 11.40 -18.65
N ARG A 67 -17.21 12.39 -18.15
CA ARG A 67 -17.89 12.35 -16.85
C ARG A 67 -18.92 11.23 -16.78
N GLN A 68 -19.77 11.10 -17.79
CA GLN A 68 -20.74 10.01 -17.90
C GLN A 68 -20.04 8.65 -18.09
N ALA A 69 -18.93 8.60 -18.84
CA ALA A 69 -18.18 7.37 -19.08
C ALA A 69 -17.51 6.82 -17.81
N LEU A 70 -16.86 7.67 -17.01
CA LEU A 70 -16.26 7.26 -15.75
C LEU A 70 -17.32 6.87 -14.71
N SER A 71 -18.42 7.62 -14.63
CA SER A 71 -19.60 7.28 -13.81
C SER A 71 -20.21 5.93 -14.21
N ARG A 72 -20.30 5.61 -15.52
CA ARG A 72 -20.77 4.30 -16.01
C ARG A 72 -19.90 3.16 -15.48
N ILE A 73 -18.57 3.29 -15.50
CA ILE A 73 -17.66 2.25 -14.96
C ILE A 73 -17.77 2.14 -13.44
N GLY A 74 -17.86 3.26 -12.71
CA GLY A 74 -18.10 3.23 -11.26
C GLY A 74 -19.42 2.55 -10.89
N ARG A 75 -20.51 2.85 -11.62
CA ARG A 75 -21.82 2.17 -11.48
C ARG A 75 -21.75 0.69 -11.82
N HIS A 76 -21.00 0.31 -12.86
CA HIS A 76 -20.78 -1.09 -13.25
C HIS A 76 -20.08 -1.87 -12.12
N TYR A 77 -19.02 -1.32 -11.51
CA TYR A 77 -18.39 -1.94 -10.33
C TYR A 77 -19.29 -1.95 -9.09
N ALA A 78 -20.25 -1.02 -8.96
CA ALA A 78 -21.33 -1.04 -7.96
C ALA A 78 -22.53 -1.96 -8.34
N GLY A 79 -22.39 -2.84 -9.33
CA GLY A 79 -23.39 -3.85 -9.70
C GLY A 79 -24.64 -3.30 -10.40
N LYS A 80 -24.60 -2.05 -10.87
CA LYS A 80 -25.75 -1.38 -11.48
C LYS A 80 -25.83 -1.67 -12.98
N THR A 81 -27.00 -2.16 -13.40
CA THR A 81 -27.33 -2.63 -14.76
C THR A 81 -28.48 -1.84 -15.39
N ASP A 82 -28.84 -0.71 -14.78
CA ASP A 82 -29.93 0.22 -15.09
C ASP A 82 -29.42 1.54 -15.70
N ASP A 83 -30.35 2.37 -16.19
CA ASP A 83 -30.08 3.74 -16.65
C ASP A 83 -28.96 3.83 -17.71
N ILE A 84 -27.75 4.32 -17.38
CA ILE A 84 -26.61 4.39 -18.32
C ILE A 84 -25.85 3.06 -18.49
N ASN A 85 -26.19 2.03 -17.70
CA ASN A 85 -25.55 0.71 -17.66
C ASN A 85 -26.40 -0.42 -18.27
N VAL A 86 -27.58 -0.13 -18.85
CA VAL A 86 -28.44 -1.15 -19.45
C VAL A 86 -27.68 -1.93 -20.53
N GLY A 87 -27.62 -3.25 -20.40
CA GLY A 87 -26.86 -4.15 -21.28
C GLY A 87 -25.46 -4.50 -20.77
N MET A 88 -25.03 -3.96 -19.63
CA MET A 88 -23.83 -4.40 -18.90
C MET A 88 -24.23 -5.39 -17.81
N ALA A 89 -23.47 -6.48 -17.65
CA ALA A 89 -23.62 -7.43 -16.55
C ALA A 89 -22.88 -6.94 -15.29
N ASP A 90 -22.98 -7.68 -14.18
CA ASP A 90 -22.16 -7.44 -12.98
C ASP A 90 -20.71 -7.91 -13.22
N PRO A 91 -19.68 -7.05 -13.01
CA PRO A 91 -18.28 -7.42 -13.18
C PRO A 91 -17.59 -7.92 -11.89
N VAL A 92 -18.18 -7.77 -10.70
CA VAL A 92 -17.50 -8.12 -9.43
C VAL A 92 -17.88 -9.54 -9.00
N THR A 93 -16.88 -10.42 -8.93
CA THR A 93 -17.09 -11.82 -8.51
C THR A 93 -16.65 -12.12 -7.08
N HIS A 94 -15.87 -11.23 -6.44
CA HIS A 94 -15.26 -11.46 -5.13
C HIS A 94 -15.14 -10.15 -4.31
N SER A 95 -15.30 -10.22 -2.98
CA SER A 95 -15.25 -9.06 -2.06
C SER A 95 -13.93 -8.27 -2.08
N CYS A 96 -12.85 -8.94 -2.41
CA CYS A 96 -11.48 -8.42 -2.49
C CYS A 96 -11.08 -7.82 -3.84
N GLN A 97 -11.93 -7.96 -4.87
CA GLN A 97 -11.55 -7.68 -6.26
C GLN A 97 -11.12 -6.21 -6.40
N GLN A 98 -9.83 -5.96 -6.65
CA GLN A 98 -9.34 -4.62 -6.96
C GLN A 98 -9.87 -4.22 -8.34
N ASN A 99 -10.63 -3.12 -8.41
CA ASN A 99 -11.26 -2.67 -9.65
C ASN A 99 -10.54 -1.44 -10.21
N PHE A 100 -10.21 -1.49 -11.50
CA PHE A 100 -9.42 -0.45 -12.16
C PHE A 100 -10.17 0.14 -13.36
N ALA A 101 -10.10 1.46 -13.50
CA ALA A 101 -10.53 2.18 -14.68
C ALA A 101 -9.33 2.85 -15.35
N LEU A 102 -9.19 2.70 -16.66
CA LEU A 102 -8.19 3.39 -17.48
C LEU A 102 -8.91 4.23 -18.52
N LEU A 103 -8.91 5.54 -18.36
CA LEU A 103 -9.61 6.48 -19.24
C LEU A 103 -8.64 7.13 -20.22
N THR A 104 -8.88 6.93 -21.53
CA THR A 104 -8.00 7.41 -22.60
C THR A 104 -8.72 8.46 -23.46
N SER A 105 -8.17 9.68 -23.56
CA SER A 105 -8.76 10.79 -24.33
C SER A 105 -7.70 11.83 -24.69
N ASP A 106 -8.01 12.67 -25.66
CA ASP A 106 -7.39 13.96 -25.94
C ASP A 106 -7.62 15.04 -24.86
N GLY A 107 -8.50 14.79 -23.88
CA GLY A 107 -8.80 15.66 -22.73
C GLY A 107 -10.08 16.47 -22.88
N TYR A 108 -10.43 16.84 -24.11
CA TYR A 108 -11.55 17.73 -24.42
C TYR A 108 -12.89 16.99 -24.33
N TYR A 109 -13.49 17.02 -23.13
CA TYR A 109 -14.81 16.45 -22.92
C TYR A 109 -15.94 17.42 -23.27
N ASN A 110 -17.03 16.88 -23.82
CA ASN A 110 -18.30 17.57 -24.01
C ASN A 110 -19.47 16.68 -23.59
N ASP A 111 -20.44 17.26 -22.88
CA ASP A 111 -21.58 16.50 -22.30
C ASP A 111 -22.84 16.54 -23.19
N VAL A 112 -22.73 17.14 -24.38
CA VAL A 112 -23.79 17.19 -25.40
C VAL A 112 -23.88 15.90 -26.21
N SER A 113 -25.07 15.28 -26.25
CA SER A 113 -25.39 14.20 -27.18
C SER A 113 -26.69 14.48 -27.94
N ASN A 114 -26.76 14.00 -29.19
CA ASN A 114 -27.95 14.06 -30.04
C ASN A 114 -29.11 13.28 -29.39
N GLY A 115 -30.02 13.96 -28.69
CA GLY A 115 -31.17 13.31 -28.05
C GLY A 115 -31.83 14.09 -26.91
N GLY A 116 -31.16 15.09 -26.33
CA GLY A 116 -31.83 16.07 -25.45
C GLY A 116 -31.93 15.73 -23.96
N ILE A 117 -31.14 14.78 -23.45
CA ILE A 117 -30.85 14.67 -22.00
C ILE A 117 -29.34 14.56 -21.81
N ALA A 118 -28.71 15.64 -21.35
CA ALA A 118 -27.39 15.58 -20.74
C ALA A 118 -27.55 14.98 -19.33
N THR A 119 -27.40 13.67 -19.19
CA THR A 119 -27.43 13.03 -17.87
C THR A 119 -26.13 13.37 -17.13
N PRO A 120 -26.17 14.08 -15.99
CA PRO A 120 -24.96 14.32 -15.21
C PRO A 120 -24.37 13.01 -14.73
N ALA A 121 -23.09 13.01 -14.34
CA ALA A 121 -22.48 11.87 -13.67
C ALA A 121 -23.27 11.51 -12.40
N LYS A 122 -23.64 10.24 -12.28
CA LYS A 122 -24.51 9.73 -11.21
C LYS A 122 -23.73 8.88 -10.24
N THR A 123 -24.14 8.90 -8.98
CA THR A 123 -23.80 7.90 -7.95
C THR A 123 -24.49 6.56 -8.25
N PRO A 124 -24.18 5.46 -7.53
CA PRO A 124 -24.96 4.22 -7.62
C PRO A 124 -26.46 4.42 -7.33
N GLY A 125 -26.81 5.33 -6.42
CA GLY A 125 -28.18 5.74 -6.10
C GLY A 125 -28.84 6.71 -7.10
N GLY A 126 -28.19 7.03 -8.23
CA GLY A 126 -28.78 7.81 -9.33
C GLY A 126 -28.79 9.34 -9.13
N SER A 127 -28.37 9.83 -7.97
CA SER A 127 -28.17 11.26 -7.69
C SER A 127 -26.90 11.79 -8.36
N ALA A 128 -26.80 13.11 -8.56
CA ALA A 128 -25.53 13.72 -8.99
C ALA A 128 -24.42 13.49 -7.95
N VAL A 129 -23.16 13.44 -8.41
CA VAL A 129 -21.99 13.17 -7.56
C VAL A 129 -21.68 14.33 -6.59
N GLY A 130 -21.89 15.58 -7.02
CA GLY A 130 -21.57 16.79 -6.26
C GLY A 130 -20.08 17.10 -6.22
N ASN A 131 -19.66 18.02 -5.32
CA ASN A 131 -18.26 18.19 -4.95
C ASN A 131 -17.91 17.25 -3.79
N VAL A 132 -16.78 16.57 -3.91
CA VAL A 132 -16.38 15.38 -3.16
C VAL A 132 -15.02 15.57 -2.50
N ASP A 133 -14.25 16.55 -2.96
CA ASP A 133 -12.84 16.84 -2.65
C ASP A 133 -12.54 18.32 -2.28
N GLY A 134 -13.53 19.21 -2.25
CA GLY A 134 -13.29 20.65 -2.04
C GLY A 134 -13.21 21.13 -0.59
N THR A 135 -13.59 20.30 0.39
CA THR A 135 -13.39 20.59 1.84
C THR A 135 -13.09 19.32 2.66
N PRO A 136 -12.10 19.34 3.57
CA PRO A 136 -11.88 18.22 4.51
C PRO A 136 -12.94 18.22 5.61
N ASN A 137 -13.79 17.18 5.65
CA ASN A 137 -14.67 16.92 6.78
C ASN A 137 -13.88 16.23 7.90
N THR A 138 -13.79 16.85 9.08
CA THR A 138 -13.05 16.34 10.26
C THR A 138 -13.63 15.07 10.89
N SER A 139 -14.77 14.57 10.38
CA SER A 139 -15.43 13.33 10.85
C SER A 139 -15.28 12.12 9.91
N GLN A 140 -14.47 12.21 8.86
CA GLN A 140 -14.19 11.09 7.93
C GLN A 140 -12.68 10.83 7.77
N PRO A 141 -12.27 9.64 7.28
CA PRO A 141 -10.87 9.36 6.97
C PRO A 141 -10.29 10.38 5.97
N LEU A 142 -8.99 10.69 6.11
CA LEU A 142 -8.29 11.71 5.33
C LEU A 142 -7.97 11.26 3.90
N TYR A 143 -9.02 10.94 3.12
CA TYR A 143 -8.91 10.62 1.70
C TYR A 143 -8.61 11.87 0.83
N VAL A 144 -8.83 13.08 1.35
CA VAL A 144 -8.59 14.36 0.66
C VAL A 144 -7.54 15.15 1.44
N THR A 145 -6.42 15.49 0.80
CA THR A 145 -5.39 16.36 1.39
C THR A 145 -4.77 17.30 0.36
N ARG A 146 -4.43 18.53 0.77
CA ARG A 146 -3.62 19.43 -0.08
C ARG A 146 -2.21 18.88 -0.29
N ALA A 147 -1.60 18.30 0.73
CA ALA A 147 -0.27 17.67 0.66
C ALA A 147 -0.20 16.52 -0.37
N GLY A 148 -1.30 15.77 -0.58
CA GLY A 148 -1.42 14.75 -1.62
C GLY A 148 -1.80 15.31 -3.01
N GLY A 149 -2.06 16.61 -3.13
CA GLY A 149 -2.54 17.24 -4.37
C GLY A 149 -4.00 16.92 -4.71
N GLN A 150 -4.79 16.43 -3.74
CA GLN A 150 -6.16 15.91 -3.92
C GLN A 150 -7.25 16.91 -3.50
N LEU A 151 -6.86 18.02 -2.85
CA LEU A 151 -7.80 19.05 -2.39
C LEU A 151 -7.99 20.11 -3.47
N ASP A 152 -9.23 20.33 -3.90
CA ASP A 152 -9.57 21.28 -4.96
C ASP A 152 -10.06 22.66 -4.47
N GLY A 153 -10.15 22.84 -3.15
CA GLY A 153 -10.67 24.07 -2.52
C GLY A 153 -9.74 24.72 -1.49
N SER A 154 -9.87 26.04 -1.39
CA SER A 154 -9.69 26.83 -0.15
C SER A 154 -10.02 28.30 -0.42
N GLY A 155 -11.14 28.78 0.13
CA GLY A 155 -11.55 30.19 0.06
C GLY A 155 -12.87 30.41 0.81
N THR A 156 -12.86 31.29 1.81
CA THR A 156 -14.04 31.52 2.67
C THR A 156 -14.78 32.78 2.24
N THR A 157 -15.84 32.63 1.46
CA THR A 157 -16.76 33.75 1.21
C THR A 157 -17.68 33.92 2.41
N VAL A 158 -17.37 34.92 3.23
CA VAL A 158 -18.29 35.37 4.28
C VAL A 158 -19.38 36.20 3.60
N ASN A 159 -20.50 35.55 3.26
CA ASN A 159 -21.71 36.27 2.89
C ASN A 159 -22.37 36.78 4.18
N THR A 160 -22.09 38.04 4.53
CA THR A 160 -22.90 38.81 5.48
C THR A 160 -24.25 39.08 4.84
N GLY A 161 -25.25 38.26 5.19
CA GLY A 161 -26.63 38.45 4.77
C GLY A 161 -27.28 39.56 5.58
N ASP A 162 -27.09 40.81 5.15
CA ASP A 162 -27.75 41.98 5.74
C ASP A 162 -29.23 41.99 5.33
N VAL A 163 -30.06 41.32 6.13
CA VAL A 163 -31.52 41.31 5.98
C VAL A 163 -32.03 42.73 6.18
N THR A 164 -32.52 43.30 5.09
CA THR A 164 -32.93 44.71 5.03
C THR A 164 -34.41 44.78 4.71
N LEU A 165 -35.19 45.29 5.67
CA LEU A 165 -36.59 45.61 5.41
C LEU A 165 -36.65 46.94 4.64
N GLU A 166 -37.28 46.92 3.48
CA GLU A 166 -37.49 48.10 2.63
C GLU A 166 -38.96 48.53 2.62
N THR A 167 -39.24 49.68 3.22
CA THR A 167 -40.58 50.26 3.36
C THR A 167 -40.85 51.29 2.26
N GLY A 168 -41.49 50.86 1.17
CA GLY A 168 -41.91 51.73 0.07
C GLY A 168 -43.28 52.37 0.32
N GLN A 169 -43.50 53.62 -0.07
CA GLN A 169 -44.81 54.28 -0.05
C GLN A 169 -45.12 54.96 -1.39
N ALA A 170 -46.39 54.96 -1.79
CA ALA A 170 -46.84 55.59 -3.02
C ALA A 170 -48.24 56.21 -2.88
N LEU A 171 -48.36 57.48 -3.31
CA LEU A 171 -49.65 58.16 -3.45
C LEU A 171 -50.28 57.78 -4.79
N CYS A 172 -51.58 57.48 -4.77
CA CYS A 172 -52.38 57.18 -5.95
C CYS A 172 -53.62 58.09 -6.00
N THR A 173 -54.21 58.26 -7.19
CA THR A 173 -55.35 59.17 -7.43
C THR A 173 -56.50 58.43 -8.08
N GLY A 174 -57.71 58.59 -7.53
CA GLY A 174 -58.91 57.88 -7.99
C GLY A 174 -58.76 56.36 -7.88
N ASN A 175 -59.30 55.62 -8.86
CA ASN A 175 -59.45 54.16 -8.79
C ASN A 175 -58.37 53.37 -9.56
N ASN A 176 -57.25 54.02 -9.90
CA ASN A 176 -56.16 53.44 -10.69
C ASN A 176 -55.29 52.51 -9.84
N ASN A 177 -54.65 51.47 -10.42
CA ASN A 177 -53.66 50.69 -9.68
C ASN A 177 -52.43 51.53 -9.34
N VAL A 178 -51.93 51.38 -8.11
CA VAL A 178 -50.60 51.86 -7.71
C VAL A 178 -49.61 50.72 -7.87
N SER A 179 -48.50 50.99 -8.56
CA SER A 179 -47.48 49.99 -8.88
C SER A 179 -46.15 50.43 -8.28
N PHE A 180 -45.57 49.58 -7.45
CA PHE A 180 -44.27 49.80 -6.84
C PHE A 180 -43.20 49.13 -7.72
N PRO A 181 -42.19 49.88 -8.21
CA PRO A 181 -41.09 49.28 -8.96
C PRO A 181 -40.37 48.21 -8.13
N ASN A 182 -39.98 47.14 -8.81
CA ASN A 182 -38.98 46.20 -8.32
C ASN A 182 -37.67 46.40 -9.12
N GLY A 183 -36.53 46.22 -8.46
CA GLY A 183 -35.24 46.69 -8.99
C GLY A 183 -34.75 45.84 -10.16
N SER A 184 -34.41 46.49 -11.28
CA SER A 184 -33.75 45.94 -12.50
C SER A 184 -34.38 44.73 -13.21
N SER A 185 -35.34 44.02 -12.62
CA SER A 185 -35.97 42.81 -13.18
C SER A 185 -37.21 43.06 -14.06
N GLY A 186 -37.69 44.31 -14.13
CA GLY A 186 -38.86 44.70 -14.93
C GLY A 186 -40.21 44.25 -14.38
N THR A 187 -40.25 43.52 -13.26
CA THR A 187 -41.49 43.14 -12.56
C THR A 187 -41.95 44.23 -11.59
N THR A 188 -43.26 44.35 -11.38
CA THR A 188 -43.86 45.40 -10.53
C THR A 188 -44.89 44.81 -9.58
N ASP A 189 -44.76 45.11 -8.29
CA ASP A 189 -45.73 44.72 -7.29
C ASP A 189 -46.85 45.79 -7.27
N SER A 190 -48.11 45.42 -7.52
CA SER A 190 -49.20 46.42 -7.68
C SER A 190 -50.47 46.06 -6.89
N THR A 191 -51.18 47.10 -6.45
CA THR A 191 -52.48 47.00 -5.75
C THR A 191 -53.41 48.13 -6.19
N ASN A 192 -54.72 48.00 -5.98
CA ASN A 192 -55.68 49.02 -6.40
C ASN A 192 -55.76 50.20 -5.41
N CYS A 193 -55.87 51.42 -5.92
CA CYS A 193 -56.00 52.60 -5.09
C CYS A 193 -57.35 52.67 -4.34
N GLY A 194 -58.49 52.44 -5.00
CA GLY A 194 -59.80 52.44 -4.35
C GLY A 194 -60.40 53.82 -3.99
N CYS A 195 -59.85 54.94 -4.47
CA CYS A 195 -60.44 56.27 -4.25
C CYS A 195 -61.45 56.66 -5.34
N SER A 196 -62.30 57.65 -5.05
CA SER A 196 -63.24 58.23 -6.02
C SER A 196 -62.68 59.51 -6.67
N GLY A 197 -63.07 59.78 -7.92
CA GLY A 197 -62.72 61.02 -8.62
C GLY A 197 -61.23 61.36 -8.61
N ASN A 198 -60.91 62.60 -8.22
CA ASN A 198 -59.55 63.15 -8.17
C ASN A 198 -58.90 63.09 -6.77
N GLU A 199 -59.52 62.37 -5.82
CA GLU A 199 -59.03 62.26 -4.45
C GLU A 199 -57.76 61.39 -4.39
N ARG A 200 -56.85 61.66 -3.44
CA ARG A 200 -55.53 61.02 -3.36
C ARG A 200 -55.26 60.38 -2.01
N ARG A 201 -54.77 59.13 -1.98
CA ARG A 201 -54.43 58.33 -0.79
C ARG A 201 -53.04 57.70 -0.87
N VAL A 202 -52.49 57.20 0.24
CA VAL A 202 -51.18 56.53 0.27
C VAL A 202 -51.25 55.07 0.72
N TRP A 203 -50.65 54.20 -0.11
CA TRP A 203 -50.31 52.83 0.22
C TRP A 203 -48.85 52.70 0.63
N GLN A 204 -48.57 51.77 1.55
CA GLN A 204 -47.24 51.25 1.86
C GLN A 204 -47.08 49.82 1.34
N ARG A 205 -45.87 49.50 0.90
CA ARG A 205 -45.36 48.16 0.56
C ARG A 205 -44.11 47.91 1.41
N ASP A 206 -44.21 47.02 2.37
CA ASP A 206 -43.03 46.50 3.07
C ASP A 206 -42.53 45.26 2.33
N ARG A 207 -41.22 45.22 2.03
CA ARG A 207 -40.57 44.07 1.38
C ARG A 207 -39.28 43.70 2.09
N THR A 208 -38.97 42.41 2.12
CA THR A 208 -37.69 41.93 2.66
C THR A 208 -36.70 41.68 1.53
N LEU A 209 -35.57 42.40 1.57
CA LEU A 209 -34.43 42.17 0.69
C LEU A 209 -33.31 41.47 1.44
N SER A 210 -32.64 40.55 0.75
CA SER A 210 -31.34 40.02 1.16
C SER A 210 -30.27 40.57 0.23
N TYR A 211 -29.23 41.18 0.82
CA TYR A 211 -28.02 41.58 0.12
C TYR A 211 -26.91 40.56 0.41
N ASN A 212 -26.26 40.05 -0.65
CA ASN A 212 -25.08 39.20 -0.53
C ASN A 212 -23.83 40.03 -0.89
N THR A 213 -22.91 40.19 0.07
CA THR A 213 -21.59 40.80 -0.18
C THR A 213 -20.51 39.72 -0.11
N ALA A 214 -19.77 39.55 -1.19
CA ALA A 214 -18.67 38.59 -1.26
C ALA A 214 -17.34 39.25 -0.84
N VAL A 215 -16.84 38.87 0.35
CA VAL A 215 -15.45 39.07 0.76
C VAL A 215 -14.70 37.78 0.47
N VAL A 216 -13.64 37.85 -0.36
CA VAL A 216 -12.74 36.73 -0.64
C VAL A 216 -11.39 37.03 0.00
N ASP A 217 -10.95 36.16 0.91
CA ASP A 217 -9.65 36.20 1.59
C ASP A 217 -9.25 37.59 2.15
N GLY A 218 -10.25 38.32 2.66
CA GLY A 218 -10.09 39.63 3.29
C GLY A 218 -10.30 40.84 2.36
N ILE A 219 -10.61 40.64 1.07
CA ILE A 219 -10.84 41.71 0.10
C ILE A 219 -12.27 41.65 -0.44
N THR A 220 -12.98 42.79 -0.43
CA THR A 220 -14.36 42.89 -0.93
C THR A 220 -14.38 42.99 -2.46
N GLN A 221 -15.08 42.06 -3.13
CA GLN A 221 -15.30 42.11 -4.57
C GLN A 221 -16.51 42.99 -4.93
N ALA A 222 -16.46 43.67 -6.07
CA ALA A 222 -17.44 44.69 -6.46
C ALA A 222 -18.58 44.13 -7.33
N GLY A 223 -19.60 43.53 -6.70
CA GLY A 223 -20.84 43.15 -7.38
C GLY A 223 -21.82 42.39 -6.47
N ALA A 224 -22.92 43.03 -6.10
CA ALA A 224 -23.98 42.42 -5.29
C ALA A 224 -25.23 42.16 -6.15
N SER A 225 -25.89 41.02 -5.93
CA SER A 225 -27.20 40.69 -6.53
C SER A 225 -28.27 40.64 -5.44
N THR A 226 -29.47 41.12 -5.77
CA THR A 226 -30.63 41.18 -4.87
C THR A 226 -31.67 40.14 -5.25
N ALA A 227 -32.20 39.45 -4.24
CA ALA A 227 -33.36 38.57 -4.37
C ALA A 227 -34.48 39.04 -3.43
N VAL A 228 -35.73 38.98 -3.89
CA VAL A 228 -36.92 39.44 -3.16
C VAL A 228 -37.70 38.21 -2.69
N VAL A 229 -37.90 38.07 -1.38
CA VAL A 229 -38.50 36.86 -0.80
C VAL A 229 -40.01 37.02 -0.59
N SER A 230 -40.48 38.21 -0.23
CA SER A 230 -41.92 38.53 -0.14
C SER A 230 -42.16 40.06 -0.11
N ALA A 231 -43.41 40.46 -0.34
CA ALA A 231 -43.89 41.83 -0.17
C ALA A 231 -45.32 41.83 0.40
N THR A 232 -45.62 42.76 1.31
CA THR A 232 -46.93 42.96 1.94
C THR A 232 -47.37 44.41 1.82
N PHE A 233 -48.69 44.65 1.76
CA PHE A 233 -49.27 45.97 1.53
C PHE A 233 -50.16 46.43 2.69
N SER A 234 -50.08 47.71 3.05
CA SER A 234 -50.85 48.34 4.11
C SER A 234 -51.29 49.76 3.74
N VAL A 235 -52.47 50.18 4.19
CA VAL A 235 -52.97 51.55 3.99
C VAL A 235 -52.34 52.46 5.05
N ILE A 236 -51.78 53.59 4.61
CA ILE A 236 -51.20 54.61 5.51
C ILE A 236 -52.10 55.84 5.61
N LEU A 237 -52.77 56.21 4.52
CA LEU A 237 -53.76 57.29 4.52
C LEU A 237 -54.93 56.97 3.57
N ASP A 238 -56.08 57.56 3.85
CA ASP A 238 -57.25 57.60 2.97
C ASP A 238 -57.33 58.93 2.17
N CYS A 239 -58.37 59.11 1.36
CA CYS A 239 -58.35 60.05 0.22
C CYS A 239 -58.63 61.54 0.60
N GLN A 240 -57.73 62.52 0.34
CA GLN A 240 -57.84 63.98 0.75
C GLN A 240 -57.19 65.01 -0.25
N SER A 241 -57.18 66.35 0.03
CA SER A 241 -56.58 67.46 -0.82
C SER A 241 -56.20 68.79 -0.07
N HIS A 242 -55.09 69.52 -0.42
CA HIS A 242 -54.21 70.25 0.56
C HIS A 242 -53.14 71.33 -0.04
N LEU A 243 -52.25 72.08 0.72
CA LEU A 243 -51.29 73.25 0.36
C LEU A 243 -50.17 73.69 1.43
N GLU A 244 -48.98 74.38 1.23
CA GLU A 244 -48.06 74.85 2.38
C GLU A 244 -46.90 75.94 2.15
N THR A 245 -46.14 76.36 3.22
CA THR A 245 -45.12 77.49 3.34
C THR A 245 -43.95 77.22 4.36
N LYS A 246 -42.69 77.73 4.21
CA LYS A 246 -41.56 77.48 5.19
C LYS A 246 -40.37 78.48 5.27
N VAL A 247 -39.65 78.51 6.43
CA VAL A 247 -38.40 79.28 6.72
C VAL A 247 -37.29 78.38 7.33
N GLN A 248 -36.00 78.65 7.07
CA GLN A 248 -34.84 77.88 7.54
C GLN A 248 -33.58 78.73 7.83
N ARG A 249 -32.79 78.37 8.85
CA ARG A 249 -31.53 79.02 9.28
C ARG A 249 -30.32 78.09 9.08
N ILE A 250 -29.22 78.62 8.55
CA ILE A 250 -27.97 77.89 8.26
C ILE A 250 -26.72 78.70 8.68
N THR A 251 -25.52 78.09 8.62
CA THR A 251 -24.24 78.77 8.90
C THR A 251 -23.16 78.35 7.91
N GLU A 252 -22.43 79.34 7.40
CA GLU A 252 -21.36 79.23 6.40
C GLU A 252 -19.99 79.34 7.10
N GLN A 253 -19.04 78.45 6.78
CA GLN A 253 -17.63 78.56 7.19
C GLN A 253 -16.68 78.39 5.99
N ILE A 254 -15.62 79.20 5.92
CA ILE A 254 -14.59 79.14 4.87
C ILE A 254 -13.21 79.39 5.50
N ASP A 255 -12.22 78.56 5.17
CA ASP A 255 -10.82 78.70 5.60
C ASP A 255 -9.91 79.17 4.46
N LEU A 256 -8.93 80.03 4.78
CA LEU A 256 -8.01 80.58 3.80
C LEU A 256 -6.60 80.79 4.39
N ARG A 257 -5.56 80.48 3.61
CA ARG A 257 -4.14 80.58 4.01
C ARG A 257 -3.54 81.91 3.57
N CYS A 258 -2.85 82.61 4.49
CA CYS A 258 -2.27 83.93 4.24
C CYS A 258 -0.79 84.01 4.67
N SER A 259 -0.08 85.07 4.26
CA SER A 259 1.36 85.24 4.50
C SER A 259 1.81 86.70 4.61
N SER A 260 2.73 87.01 5.53
CA SER A 260 3.07 88.36 6.02
C SER A 260 1.85 89.11 6.60
N ASN A 261 1.92 90.41 6.92
CA ASN A 261 0.77 91.15 7.45
C ASN A 261 -0.25 91.61 6.38
N SER A 262 -0.08 91.21 5.12
CA SER A 262 -0.94 91.65 4.01
C SER A 262 -2.43 91.38 4.23
N GLN A 263 -3.25 92.25 3.65
CA GLN A 263 -4.70 92.17 3.65
C GLN A 263 -5.16 91.08 2.67
N THR A 264 -6.08 90.22 3.11
CA THR A 264 -6.59 89.09 2.32
C THR A 264 -8.11 89.11 2.20
N THR A 265 -8.62 88.77 1.01
CA THR A 265 -10.04 88.87 0.64
C THR A 265 -10.66 87.48 0.49
N PHE A 266 -11.83 87.24 1.09
CA PHE A 266 -12.58 85.99 0.92
C PHE A 266 -13.65 86.13 -0.18
N SER A 267 -13.28 85.78 -1.42
CA SER A 267 -14.19 85.77 -2.59
C SER A 267 -15.25 84.67 -2.49
N ALA A 268 -16.44 84.92 -3.03
CA ALA A 268 -17.54 83.95 -3.14
C ALA A 268 -18.09 83.93 -4.56
N THR A 269 -18.46 82.74 -5.07
CA THR A 269 -18.89 82.55 -6.47
C THR A 269 -20.08 81.60 -6.56
N LEU A 270 -21.29 82.13 -6.36
CA LEU A 270 -22.53 81.57 -6.92
C LEU A 270 -23.33 82.73 -7.53
N THR A 271 -23.36 82.77 -8.87
CA THR A 271 -24.23 83.58 -9.75
C THR A 271 -24.45 85.08 -9.42
N SER A 272 -23.77 85.93 -10.21
CA SER A 272 -24.18 87.30 -10.61
C SER A 272 -24.62 88.29 -9.52
N GLY A 273 -23.64 88.91 -8.85
CA GLY A 273 -23.81 90.14 -8.06
C GLY A 273 -22.46 90.87 -7.85
N PRO A 274 -22.43 92.16 -7.47
CA PRO A 274 -21.18 92.90 -7.27
C PRO A 274 -20.31 92.35 -6.13
N PRO A 275 -18.97 92.42 -6.22
CA PRO A 275 -18.07 91.72 -5.31
C PRO A 275 -17.89 92.45 -3.95
N HIS A 276 -18.76 92.15 -2.98
CA HIS A 276 -18.55 92.53 -1.57
C HIS A 276 -17.50 91.62 -0.88
N GLY A 277 -16.25 91.75 -1.32
CA GLY A 277 -15.10 91.04 -0.75
C GLY A 277 -14.79 91.50 0.68
N GLN A 278 -15.27 90.76 1.68
CA GLN A 278 -14.88 90.95 3.08
C GLN A 278 -13.37 90.68 3.24
N GLN A 279 -12.66 91.66 3.78
CA GLN A 279 -11.20 91.67 3.93
C GLN A 279 -10.77 91.57 5.39
N THR A 280 -9.67 90.86 5.65
CA THR A 280 -9.03 90.81 6.97
C THR A 280 -7.51 90.71 6.85
N ASN A 281 -6.80 91.24 7.85
CA ASN A 281 -5.34 91.28 7.87
C ASN A 281 -4.76 89.99 8.45
N CYS A 282 -3.64 89.56 7.87
CA CYS A 282 -3.01 88.29 8.23
C CYS A 282 -2.23 88.33 9.56
N GLY A 283 -2.11 89.49 10.22
CA GLY A 283 -1.78 89.63 11.65
C GLY A 283 -0.35 89.28 12.07
N CYS A 284 0.50 88.82 11.15
CA CYS A 284 1.91 88.54 11.42
C CYS A 284 2.72 89.84 11.29
N THR A 285 2.99 90.51 12.40
CA THR A 285 3.57 91.88 12.48
C THR A 285 5.02 92.04 12.01
N ASP A 286 5.69 90.95 11.65
CA ASP A 286 7.05 90.92 11.10
C ASP A 286 6.99 90.80 9.58
N SER A 287 7.70 91.68 8.86
CA SER A 287 7.70 91.75 7.40
C SER A 287 8.36 90.56 6.70
N SER A 288 9.01 89.64 7.45
CA SER A 288 9.73 88.49 6.91
C SER A 288 8.88 87.19 6.76
N LYS A 289 8.03 87.15 5.73
CA LYS A 289 7.47 85.94 5.06
C LYS A 289 6.78 84.83 5.92
N LYS A 290 6.48 85.05 7.21
CA LYS A 290 5.72 84.11 8.07
C LYS A 290 4.30 83.85 7.54
N LYS A 291 3.72 82.68 7.80
CA LYS A 291 2.40 82.22 7.26
C LYS A 291 1.44 81.79 8.38
N ARG A 292 0.12 81.89 8.14
CA ARG A 292 -0.95 81.31 9.00
C ARG A 292 -2.23 80.93 8.22
N LEU A 293 -3.17 80.28 8.89
CA LEU A 293 -4.55 80.00 8.45
C LEU A 293 -5.57 80.86 9.21
N ILE A 294 -6.61 81.32 8.52
CA ILE A 294 -7.74 82.10 9.05
C ILE A 294 -9.06 81.46 8.63
N ARG A 295 -10.01 81.36 9.56
CA ARG A 295 -11.41 80.96 9.31
C ARG A 295 -12.32 82.20 9.26
N ARG A 296 -13.32 82.17 8.38
CA ARG A 296 -14.49 83.08 8.34
C ARG A 296 -15.75 82.29 8.68
N THR A 297 -16.62 82.82 9.55
CA THR A 297 -17.92 82.22 9.91
C THR A 297 -19.06 83.24 9.77
N ARG A 298 -20.22 82.84 9.22
CA ARG A 298 -21.41 83.70 9.02
C ARG A 298 -22.76 82.93 9.10
N PRO A 299 -23.76 83.37 9.89
CA PRO A 299 -25.13 82.83 9.86
C PRO A 299 -25.98 83.42 8.71
N LEU A 300 -26.99 82.68 8.26
CA LEU A 300 -27.92 83.03 7.16
C LEU A 300 -29.33 82.49 7.42
N ASP A 301 -30.37 83.23 7.01
CA ASP A 301 -31.78 82.81 7.01
C ASP A 301 -32.36 82.81 5.58
N VAL A 302 -33.27 81.88 5.27
CA VAL A 302 -33.89 81.67 3.95
C VAL A 302 -35.37 81.30 4.10
N GLN A 303 -36.26 81.84 3.25
CA GLN A 303 -37.71 81.56 3.22
C GLN A 303 -38.16 81.15 1.81
N VAL A 304 -39.10 80.20 1.70
CA VAL A 304 -39.69 79.75 0.43
C VAL A 304 -41.17 79.34 0.62
N ASP A 305 -42.03 79.72 -0.34
CA ASP A 305 -43.48 79.51 -0.35
C ASP A 305 -43.94 78.85 -1.67
N TYR A 306 -44.98 78.01 -1.67
CA TYR A 306 -45.42 77.23 -2.84
C TYR A 306 -46.94 77.13 -3.01
N TYR A 307 -47.40 77.09 -4.27
CA TYR A 307 -48.81 76.91 -4.66
C TYR A 307 -48.91 76.03 -5.93
N ASP A 308 -50.06 75.37 -6.13
CA ASP A 308 -50.46 74.72 -7.38
C ASP A 308 -51.91 75.11 -7.73
N GLY A 309 -52.23 75.20 -9.02
CA GLY A 309 -53.47 75.76 -9.55
C GLY A 309 -53.22 76.77 -10.68
N GLY A 310 -53.98 76.65 -11.77
CA GLY A 310 -53.75 77.44 -12.99
C GLY A 310 -54.21 78.90 -12.94
N ALA A 311 -53.53 79.74 -13.73
CA ALA A 311 -53.79 81.17 -14.02
C ALA A 311 -53.62 82.16 -12.83
N GLY A 312 -52.49 82.87 -12.76
CA GLY A 312 -52.36 83.94 -11.75
C GLY A 312 -51.03 84.67 -11.45
N VAL A 313 -49.95 84.52 -12.25
CA VAL A 313 -48.76 85.42 -12.28
C VAL A 313 -48.12 85.85 -10.93
N VAL A 314 -47.05 85.14 -10.51
CA VAL A 314 -45.66 85.63 -10.21
C VAL A 314 -45.49 86.75 -9.11
N THR A 315 -44.48 86.78 -8.22
CA THR A 315 -43.13 87.35 -8.50
C THR A 315 -42.09 87.22 -7.34
N SER A 316 -40.88 86.74 -7.67
CA SER A 316 -39.56 87.05 -7.05
C SER A 316 -39.19 86.60 -5.61
N VAL A 317 -37.91 86.78 -5.28
CA VAL A 317 -37.14 86.12 -4.21
C VAL A 317 -36.37 87.16 -3.37
N THR A 318 -35.97 86.75 -2.16
CA THR A 318 -34.78 87.22 -1.40
C THR A 318 -35.00 88.31 -0.34
N THR A 319 -34.65 88.00 0.91
CA THR A 319 -34.06 88.95 1.87
C THR A 319 -33.06 88.18 2.75
N VAL A 320 -31.76 88.46 2.60
CA VAL A 320 -30.70 87.80 3.38
C VAL A 320 -30.15 88.78 4.41
N THR A 321 -30.64 88.68 5.64
CA THR A 321 -30.22 89.55 6.74
C THR A 321 -28.94 89.00 7.37
N GLY A 322 -27.78 89.56 6.99
CA GLY A 322 -26.48 89.08 7.45
C GLY A 322 -26.21 89.37 8.93
N ILE A 323 -26.10 88.33 9.75
CA ILE A 323 -25.63 88.42 11.14
C ILE A 323 -24.08 88.45 11.16
N ALA A 324 -23.51 89.06 12.21
CA ALA A 324 -22.10 89.42 12.34
C ALA A 324 -21.11 88.33 11.85
N THR A 325 -20.26 88.70 10.87
CA THR A 325 -19.20 87.83 10.36
C THR A 325 -18.04 87.81 11.33
N THR A 326 -17.57 86.62 11.72
CA THR A 326 -16.44 86.46 12.65
C THR A 326 -15.23 85.84 11.94
N PHE A 327 -14.03 86.27 12.35
CA PHE A 327 -12.76 85.78 11.84
C PHE A 327 -11.90 85.28 12.99
N SER A 328 -11.31 84.08 12.85
CA SER A 328 -10.40 83.51 13.85
C SER A 328 -9.10 83.01 13.20
N ALA A 329 -7.98 83.22 13.87
CA ALA A 329 -6.70 82.64 13.47
C ALA A 329 -6.58 81.24 14.03
N LEU A 330 -6.44 80.23 13.16
CA LEU A 330 -6.36 78.83 13.57
C LEU A 330 -4.92 78.39 13.92
N THR A 331 -3.91 79.20 13.59
CA THR A 331 -2.49 78.86 13.76
C THR A 331 -1.64 80.11 14.05
N ASN A 332 -0.56 79.91 14.81
CA ASN A 332 0.43 80.95 15.10
C ASN A 332 1.36 81.22 13.89
N CYS A 333 1.81 82.48 13.76
CA CYS A 333 2.67 82.94 12.67
C CYS A 333 4.04 82.26 12.68
N THR A 334 4.28 81.34 11.75
CA THR A 334 5.51 80.54 11.67
C THR A 334 6.25 80.73 10.34
N SER A 335 7.57 80.54 10.35
CA SER A 335 8.49 80.76 9.21
C SER A 335 8.86 79.47 8.45
N GLY A 336 8.40 78.30 8.91
CA GLY A 336 8.66 77.00 8.28
C GLY A 336 7.68 76.65 7.16
N SER A 337 8.06 75.67 6.33
CA SER A 337 7.22 75.11 5.27
C SER A 337 6.13 74.20 5.84
N VAL A 338 5.01 74.77 6.28
CA VAL A 338 3.82 73.98 6.67
C VAL A 338 3.28 73.25 5.43
N SER A 339 3.58 71.95 5.37
CA SER A 339 3.15 71.00 4.35
C SER A 339 2.01 70.12 4.89
N SER A 340 0.78 70.58 4.73
CA SER A 340 -0.41 69.77 4.96
C SER A 340 -1.55 70.28 4.07
N GLY A 341 -2.39 69.36 3.59
CA GLY A 341 -3.82 69.64 3.53
C GLY A 341 -4.46 69.17 4.85
N PRO A 342 -5.68 68.64 4.83
CA PRO A 342 -6.79 69.00 3.95
C PRO A 342 -7.98 69.42 4.87
N THR A 343 -9.20 68.96 4.59
CA THR A 343 -10.20 68.53 5.61
C THR A 343 -10.74 69.63 6.56
N VAL A 344 -11.92 70.23 6.31
CA VAL A 344 -13.28 69.73 6.72
C VAL A 344 -13.45 69.99 8.27
N VAL A 345 -14.59 70.09 8.94
CA VAL A 345 -15.80 69.25 9.00
C VAL A 345 -17.06 70.04 9.37
N LEU A 346 -18.23 69.44 9.07
CA LEU A 346 -19.56 69.62 9.67
C LEU A 346 -20.09 71.04 9.94
N THR A 347 -21.13 71.40 9.19
CA THR A 347 -22.33 71.95 9.82
C THR A 347 -23.10 70.80 10.49
N THR A 348 -22.91 70.60 11.79
CA THR A 348 -23.83 69.75 12.58
C THR A 348 -25.18 70.44 12.67
N ALA A 349 -26.19 69.93 11.96
CA ALA A 349 -27.56 70.41 12.10
C ALA A 349 -28.09 70.08 13.51
N SER A 350 -28.75 71.05 14.16
CA SER A 350 -29.46 70.85 15.42
C SER A 350 -30.63 71.83 15.52
N SER A 351 -31.74 71.37 16.09
CA SER A 351 -33.07 72.01 16.12
C SER A 351 -33.72 72.20 14.72
N THR A 352 -35.05 72.29 14.57
CA THR A 352 -36.15 72.38 15.57
C THR A 352 -37.41 71.69 15.05
N THR A 353 -38.39 71.42 15.93
CA THR A 353 -39.74 70.92 15.61
C THR A 353 -40.81 72.02 15.70
N LEU A 354 -42.00 71.76 15.10
CA LEU A 354 -43.23 72.59 15.11
C LEU A 354 -43.15 73.87 14.23
N SER A 355 -44.25 74.48 13.74
CA SER A 355 -45.69 74.28 14.05
C SER A 355 -46.66 74.55 12.88
N SER A 356 -47.74 73.77 12.84
CA SER A 356 -49.15 74.15 12.53
C SER A 356 -49.58 74.80 11.20
N ASN A 357 -50.48 74.08 10.53
CA ASN A 357 -51.73 74.57 9.90
C ASN A 357 -51.62 75.68 8.84
N SER A 358 -51.74 75.39 7.55
CA SER A 358 -52.40 74.25 6.93
C SER A 358 -51.97 74.23 5.46
N GLN A 359 -51.60 73.07 4.91
CA GLN A 359 -52.60 72.04 4.54
C GLN A 359 -52.11 70.45 4.15
N LEU A 360 -50.96 70.83 3.38
CA LEU A 360 -49.90 70.30 2.36
C LEU A 360 -50.30 69.62 0.99
N THR A 361 -50.15 70.24 -0.20
CA THR A 361 -50.61 69.69 -1.51
C THR A 361 -50.06 68.31 -1.83
N LEU A 362 -50.96 67.33 -1.78
CA LEU A 362 -50.63 65.90 -1.86
C LEU A 362 -50.08 65.51 -3.23
N THR A 363 -48.76 65.43 -3.32
CA THR A 363 -48.03 64.67 -4.34
C THR A 363 -47.39 63.46 -3.67
N SER A 364 -46.86 62.50 -4.44
CA SER A 364 -46.30 61.26 -3.86
C SER A 364 -45.16 61.51 -2.86
N ALA A 365 -44.47 62.66 -2.96
CA ALA A 365 -43.46 63.11 -2.02
C ALA A 365 -43.98 63.39 -0.59
N SER A 366 -45.28 63.63 -0.39
CA SER A 366 -45.81 64.18 0.87
C SER A 366 -45.88 63.22 2.05
N PHE A 367 -45.81 61.90 1.82
CA PHE A 367 -45.78 60.88 2.87
C PHE A 367 -44.64 59.86 2.72
N THR A 368 -43.99 59.78 1.55
CA THR A 368 -42.76 58.98 1.39
C THR A 368 -41.74 59.39 2.43
N LEU A 369 -41.54 58.53 3.44
CA LEU A 369 -40.47 58.61 4.43
C LEU A 369 -39.13 58.60 3.68
N ALA A 370 -38.57 59.78 3.40
CA ALA A 370 -37.37 59.92 2.59
C ALA A 370 -36.12 59.60 3.44
N PRO A 371 -35.22 58.68 3.02
CA PRO A 371 -35.21 57.96 1.73
C PRO A 371 -36.28 56.87 1.65
N ASN A 372 -37.08 56.90 0.58
CA ASN A 372 -38.13 55.90 0.33
C ASN A 372 -37.82 55.10 -0.95
N PRO A 373 -37.80 53.75 -0.93
CA PRO A 373 -38.08 52.88 0.21
C PRO A 373 -37.06 53.03 1.35
N GLN A 374 -37.55 53.05 2.59
CA GLN A 374 -36.67 53.20 3.76
C GLN A 374 -36.13 51.83 4.16
N SER A 375 -34.80 51.71 4.19
CA SER A 375 -34.07 50.48 4.47
C SER A 375 -33.63 50.41 5.94
N THR A 376 -34.04 49.38 6.68
CA THR A 376 -33.52 49.09 8.03
C THR A 376 -32.94 47.68 8.12
N ALA A 377 -31.66 47.60 8.50
CA ALA A 377 -30.97 46.35 8.81
C ALA A 377 -31.28 45.94 10.26
N THR A 378 -31.80 44.74 10.47
CA THR A 378 -32.36 44.29 11.76
C THR A 378 -31.61 43.13 12.42
N GLY A 379 -30.59 42.57 11.75
CA GLY A 379 -29.65 41.63 12.35
C GLY A 379 -28.74 40.96 11.30
N GLN A 380 -27.49 40.70 11.66
CA GLN A 380 -26.60 39.88 10.83
C GLN A 380 -27.01 38.40 10.93
N SER A 381 -27.20 37.76 9.78
CA SER A 381 -27.09 36.31 9.67
C SER A 381 -25.81 35.97 8.92
N VAL A 382 -24.87 35.31 9.59
CA VAL A 382 -23.59 34.91 8.98
C VAL A 382 -23.77 33.57 8.29
N THR A 383 -23.81 33.58 6.95
CA THR A 383 -23.78 32.37 6.14
C THR A 383 -22.41 32.24 5.48
N THR A 384 -21.52 31.46 6.07
CA THR A 384 -20.26 31.08 5.44
C THR A 384 -20.54 30.17 4.26
N THR A 385 -20.32 30.67 3.04
CA THR A 385 -20.32 29.86 1.82
C THR A 385 -18.88 29.71 1.36
N THR A 386 -18.25 28.58 1.68
CA THR A 386 -16.97 28.21 1.06
C THR A 386 -17.15 28.07 -0.45
N PHE A 387 -16.23 28.64 -1.23
CA PHE A 387 -16.01 28.13 -2.58
C PHE A 387 -15.31 26.77 -2.45
N GLY A 388 -16.11 25.69 -2.40
CA GLY A 388 -15.62 24.40 -2.89
C GLY A 388 -15.39 24.50 -4.40
N GLY A 389 -14.51 23.67 -4.95
CA GLY A 389 -14.17 23.77 -6.36
C GLY A 389 -15.19 23.11 -7.29
N ALA A 390 -14.69 22.32 -8.22
CA ALA A 390 -15.32 21.97 -9.48
C ALA A 390 -16.42 20.90 -9.37
N SER A 391 -17.48 21.13 -8.59
CA SER A 391 -18.60 20.20 -8.35
C SER A 391 -19.08 19.43 -9.60
N ASN A 392 -19.00 18.09 -9.53
CA ASN A 392 -19.18 17.14 -10.64
C ASN A 392 -18.07 17.21 -11.71
N SER A 393 -16.84 17.46 -11.28
CA SER A 393 -15.62 17.30 -12.08
C SER A 393 -15.35 15.82 -12.40
N LEU A 394 -14.44 15.54 -13.32
CA LEU A 394 -13.93 14.18 -13.49
C LEU A 394 -13.19 13.71 -12.23
N ALA A 395 -12.52 14.65 -11.54
CA ALA A 395 -11.87 14.43 -10.25
C ALA A 395 -12.83 14.05 -9.11
N ASP A 396 -14.00 14.70 -9.03
CA ASP A 396 -15.07 14.33 -8.09
C ASP A 396 -15.55 12.89 -8.30
N ILE A 397 -15.72 12.49 -9.56
CA ILE A 397 -16.24 11.17 -9.93
C ILE A 397 -15.21 10.09 -9.56
N ALA A 398 -13.94 10.30 -9.90
CA ALA A 398 -12.86 9.41 -9.49
C ALA A 398 -12.76 9.31 -7.96
N MET A 399 -12.82 10.45 -7.26
CA MET A 399 -12.80 10.51 -5.79
C MET A 399 -14.00 9.78 -5.16
N TYR A 400 -15.19 9.92 -5.74
CA TYR A 400 -16.41 9.30 -5.24
C TYR A 400 -16.32 7.78 -5.30
N TYR A 401 -15.93 7.24 -6.45
CA TYR A 401 -15.85 5.79 -6.67
C TYR A 401 -14.64 5.12 -6.02
N TYR A 402 -13.64 5.90 -5.60
CA TYR A 402 -12.58 5.46 -4.70
C TYR A 402 -13.01 5.46 -3.22
N LYS A 403 -13.56 6.57 -2.71
CA LYS A 403 -13.76 6.75 -1.24
C LYS A 403 -14.99 6.07 -0.65
N ASN A 404 -15.95 5.66 -1.49
CA ASN A 404 -17.17 5.00 -1.05
C ASN A 404 -17.11 3.50 -1.27
N ASP A 405 -17.65 2.74 -0.30
CA ASP A 405 -17.95 1.32 -0.46
C ASP A 405 -19.06 1.13 -1.53
N LEU A 406 -18.74 0.38 -2.58
CA LEU A 406 -19.60 0.08 -3.71
C LEU A 406 -20.40 -1.23 -3.53
N ARG A 407 -20.13 -2.02 -2.48
CA ARG A 407 -20.75 -3.35 -2.23
C ARG A 407 -21.14 -3.58 -0.76
N CYS A 408 -21.45 -2.52 -0.01
CA CYS A 408 -21.65 -2.62 1.43
C CYS A 408 -22.79 -3.56 1.85
N SER A 409 -22.58 -4.29 2.95
CA SER A 409 -23.45 -5.37 3.44
C SER A 409 -24.72 -4.92 4.18
N SER A 410 -25.04 -3.62 4.22
CA SER A 410 -26.15 -3.10 5.05
C SER A 410 -27.03 -2.05 4.35
N ALA A 411 -28.35 -2.17 4.58
CA ALA A 411 -29.39 -1.32 3.98
C ALA A 411 -29.43 0.13 4.50
N GLY A 412 -28.37 0.62 5.15
CA GLY A 412 -28.24 1.99 5.64
C GLY A 412 -27.45 2.93 4.72
N GLY A 413 -26.68 2.40 3.76
CA GLY A 413 -25.90 3.20 2.81
C GLY A 413 -26.69 3.50 1.53
N THR A 414 -26.74 4.78 1.12
CA THR A 414 -27.41 5.23 -0.12
C THR A 414 -26.84 4.63 -1.42
N ASN A 415 -25.66 4.01 -1.36
CA ASN A 415 -25.07 3.28 -2.48
C ASN A 415 -25.59 1.84 -2.61
N CYS A 416 -25.99 1.24 -1.49
CA CYS A 416 -26.28 -0.19 -1.34
C CYS A 416 -27.79 -0.48 -1.42
N ALA A 417 -28.56 0.42 -2.05
CA ALA A 417 -30.03 0.45 -2.08
C ALA A 417 -30.71 -0.68 -2.90
N ASP A 418 -30.00 -1.77 -3.18
CA ASP A 418 -30.56 -3.01 -3.73
C ASP A 418 -29.93 -4.22 -3.02
N THR A 419 -30.47 -4.54 -1.85
CA THR A 419 -30.02 -5.66 -1.02
C THR A 419 -30.68 -6.99 -1.38
N ALA A 420 -31.29 -7.11 -2.56
CA ALA A 420 -32.00 -8.31 -3.00
C ALA A 420 -31.19 -9.23 -3.93
N MET A 421 -30.06 -8.74 -4.48
CA MET A 421 -29.33 -9.44 -5.55
C MET A 421 -27.90 -9.88 -5.23
N TRP A 422 -27.24 -9.37 -4.18
CA TRP A 422 -25.89 -9.80 -3.83
C TRP A 422 -25.90 -11.05 -2.93
N ALA A 423 -25.13 -12.07 -3.33
CA ALA A 423 -24.76 -13.15 -2.42
C ALA A 423 -23.83 -12.60 -1.34
N ALA A 424 -23.92 -13.13 -0.11
CA ALA A 424 -23.24 -12.57 1.06
C ALA A 424 -21.70 -12.51 0.97
N SER A 425 -21.08 -13.20 -0.01
CA SER A 425 -19.63 -13.34 -0.19
C SER A 425 -18.94 -12.23 -1.01
N ILE A 426 -19.64 -11.18 -1.44
CA ILE A 426 -19.04 -10.05 -2.18
C ILE A 426 -19.09 -8.71 -1.42
N ALA A 427 -19.50 -8.74 -0.15
CA ALA A 427 -19.77 -7.55 0.67
C ALA A 427 -18.82 -7.40 1.89
N ASP A 428 -17.72 -8.16 1.92
CA ASP A 428 -16.65 -8.01 2.90
C ASP A 428 -15.68 -6.90 2.49
N ASN A 429 -15.17 -6.14 3.45
CA ASN A 429 -14.17 -5.11 3.20
C ASN A 429 -12.75 -5.68 3.40
N ASN A 430 -12.36 -6.52 2.44
CA ASN A 430 -11.08 -7.25 2.37
C ASN A 430 -10.27 -6.98 1.09
N VAL A 431 -10.49 -5.84 0.42
CA VAL A 431 -9.69 -5.40 -0.73
C VAL A 431 -8.23 -5.14 -0.29
N PRO A 432 -7.20 -5.68 -0.97
CA PRO A 432 -5.80 -5.45 -0.63
C PRO A 432 -5.40 -3.97 -0.76
N THR A 433 -4.79 -3.43 0.29
CA THR A 433 -4.34 -2.03 0.34
C THR A 433 -2.84 -1.87 0.13
N THR A 434 -2.41 -0.62 -0.07
CA THR A 434 -1.03 -0.17 -0.31
C THR A 434 -0.80 1.16 0.43
N SER A 435 0.34 1.83 0.20
CA SER A 435 0.59 3.19 0.71
C SER A 435 -0.15 4.30 -0.05
N LYS A 436 -0.72 4.02 -1.23
CA LYS A 436 -1.38 5.00 -2.12
C LYS A 436 -2.90 4.79 -2.20
N ASP A 437 -3.29 3.54 -2.40
CA ASP A 437 -4.66 3.04 -2.21
C ASP A 437 -4.76 2.46 -0.79
N ILE A 438 -5.54 3.10 0.06
CA ILE A 438 -5.76 2.71 1.47
C ILE A 438 -7.18 2.20 1.72
N ALA A 439 -7.97 1.94 0.67
CA ALA A 439 -9.38 1.58 0.78
C ALA A 439 -9.56 0.06 0.78
N ASN A 440 -9.88 -0.53 1.94
CA ASN A 440 -10.15 -1.97 2.05
C ASN A 440 -11.56 -2.38 1.62
N HIS A 441 -12.45 -1.42 1.32
CA HIS A 441 -13.79 -1.67 0.77
C HIS A 441 -13.77 -1.80 -0.76
N GLN A 442 -14.81 -2.41 -1.32
CA GLN A 442 -15.00 -2.48 -2.78
C GLN A 442 -15.08 -1.08 -3.39
N HIS A 443 -14.10 -0.71 -4.20
CA HIS A 443 -13.93 0.62 -4.78
C HIS A 443 -13.32 0.56 -6.20
N MET A 444 -13.14 1.71 -6.84
CA MET A 444 -12.52 1.87 -8.16
C MET A 444 -11.30 2.79 -8.12
N VAL A 445 -10.13 2.28 -8.53
CA VAL A 445 -8.93 3.07 -8.78
C VAL A 445 -8.93 3.58 -10.23
N THR A 446 -8.62 4.86 -10.44
CA THR A 446 -8.73 5.55 -11.74
C THR A 446 -7.36 5.98 -12.26
N PHE A 447 -6.98 5.46 -13.43
CA PHE A 447 -5.85 5.92 -14.25
C PHE A 447 -6.35 6.73 -15.44
N THR A 448 -5.58 7.72 -15.87
CA THR A 448 -5.94 8.58 -17.01
C THR A 448 -4.78 8.74 -17.97
N LEU A 449 -5.10 8.85 -19.26
CA LEU A 449 -4.13 8.94 -20.35
C LEU A 449 -4.54 10.05 -21.32
N GLY A 450 -3.77 11.14 -21.33
CA GLY A 450 -3.90 12.26 -22.25
C GLY A 450 -3.19 11.99 -23.58
N MET A 451 -3.86 12.22 -24.70
CA MET A 451 -3.31 12.00 -26.04
C MET A 451 -2.86 13.30 -26.71
N GLY A 452 -1.54 13.53 -26.75
CA GLY A 452 -0.90 14.52 -27.64
C GLY A 452 -1.11 16.01 -27.35
N LEU A 453 -1.88 16.37 -26.31
CA LEU A 453 -2.19 17.77 -25.96
C LEU A 453 -1.64 18.14 -24.59
N VAL A 454 -1.59 19.44 -24.30
CA VAL A 454 -1.08 20.03 -23.05
C VAL A 454 -2.22 20.80 -22.37
N GLY A 455 -2.33 20.67 -21.05
CA GLY A 455 -3.31 21.41 -20.24
C GLY A 455 -2.89 22.85 -19.99
N ARG A 456 -3.41 23.44 -18.92
CA ARG A 456 -2.95 24.73 -18.40
C ARG A 456 -1.75 24.58 -17.44
N MET A 457 -1.54 23.39 -16.88
CA MET A 457 -0.39 23.06 -16.04
C MET A 457 0.70 22.32 -16.84
N ASP A 458 1.98 22.60 -16.53
CA ASP A 458 3.10 21.88 -17.13
C ASP A 458 3.26 20.48 -16.51
N TYR A 459 2.84 19.44 -17.25
CA TYR A 459 2.98 18.04 -16.86
C TYR A 459 4.43 17.54 -16.92
N ARG A 460 4.81 16.72 -15.93
CA ARG A 460 6.08 15.98 -15.87
C ARG A 460 5.83 14.55 -15.42
N SER A 461 6.53 13.57 -15.98
CA SER A 461 6.29 12.13 -15.72
C SER A 461 6.59 11.67 -14.29
N ASP A 462 7.40 12.43 -13.56
CA ASP A 462 7.81 12.21 -12.17
C ASP A 462 7.02 13.06 -11.16
N TYR A 463 5.84 13.58 -11.54
CA TYR A 463 5.11 14.58 -10.74
C TYR A 463 4.83 14.18 -9.29
N GLU A 464 4.63 12.88 -9.01
CA GLU A 464 4.34 12.38 -7.66
C GLU A 464 5.54 12.49 -6.71
N SER A 465 6.78 12.31 -7.20
CA SER A 465 8.01 12.45 -6.40
C SER A 465 8.65 13.83 -6.53
N ALA A 466 8.38 14.56 -7.61
CA ALA A 466 8.98 15.86 -7.89
C ALA A 466 8.67 16.92 -6.81
N THR A 467 9.73 17.53 -6.26
CA THR A 467 9.67 18.65 -5.31
C THR A 467 9.41 20.01 -5.98
N SER A 468 9.32 20.05 -7.31
CA SER A 468 9.16 21.26 -8.13
C SER A 468 8.31 20.99 -9.38
N GLY A 469 7.75 22.06 -9.96
CA GLY A 469 6.76 21.97 -11.04
C GLY A 469 5.32 22.13 -10.52
N ASP A 470 4.35 22.14 -11.42
CA ASP A 470 3.04 22.75 -11.14
C ASP A 470 2.18 21.95 -10.16
N PHE A 471 2.23 20.62 -10.20
CA PHE A 471 1.62 19.77 -9.17
C PHE A 471 2.29 19.97 -7.79
N ALA A 472 3.61 20.17 -7.73
CA ALA A 472 4.30 20.44 -6.47
C ALA A 472 3.91 21.79 -5.88
N LYS A 473 3.64 22.82 -6.71
CA LYS A 473 3.09 24.11 -6.28
C LYS A 473 1.72 23.95 -5.61
N ILE A 474 0.83 23.13 -6.17
CA ILE A 474 -0.48 22.80 -5.55
C ILE A 474 -0.29 22.11 -4.20
N ARG A 475 0.59 21.09 -4.14
CA ARG A 475 0.90 20.34 -2.90
C ARG A 475 1.40 21.24 -1.78
N ASN A 476 2.30 22.17 -2.12
CA ASN A 476 2.99 23.04 -1.18
C ASN A 476 2.22 24.33 -0.84
N ALA A 477 1.03 24.55 -1.41
CA ALA A 477 0.26 25.80 -1.28
C ALA A 477 1.06 27.07 -1.67
N ASP A 478 1.85 26.96 -2.75
CA ASP A 478 2.59 28.07 -3.38
C ASP A 478 1.61 29.14 -3.92
N THR A 479 2.08 30.32 -4.33
CA THR A 479 1.26 31.39 -4.98
C THR A 479 1.76 31.77 -6.38
N THR A 480 2.69 30.99 -6.96
CA THR A 480 3.34 31.24 -8.26
C THR A 480 2.82 30.36 -9.41
N CYS A 481 1.49 30.18 -9.47
CA CYS A 481 0.79 29.47 -10.54
C CYS A 481 0.57 30.35 -11.78
N SER A 482 1.31 30.04 -12.85
CA SER A 482 1.20 30.65 -14.19
C SER A 482 -0.17 30.48 -14.85
N TRP A 483 -0.96 29.51 -14.40
CA TRP A 483 -2.30 29.21 -14.91
C TRP A 483 -3.45 29.89 -14.15
N SER A 484 -3.15 30.59 -13.04
CA SER A 484 -4.15 31.38 -12.31
C SER A 484 -4.28 32.79 -12.89
N SER A 485 -5.47 33.38 -12.78
CA SER A 485 -5.77 34.73 -13.29
C SER A 485 -5.61 35.84 -12.24
N ALA A 486 -5.27 35.49 -10.99
CA ALA A 486 -5.20 36.43 -9.87
C ALA A 486 -3.82 36.37 -9.17
N ALA A 487 -3.06 37.46 -9.26
CA ALA A 487 -1.73 37.55 -8.65
C ALA A 487 -1.81 37.41 -7.11
N GLY A 488 -1.12 36.41 -6.57
CA GLY A 488 -1.09 36.13 -5.13
C GLY A 488 -2.10 35.09 -4.64
N GLN A 489 -2.90 34.48 -5.52
CA GLN A 489 -3.77 33.36 -5.17
C GLN A 489 -2.98 32.07 -4.92
N THR A 490 -3.42 31.25 -3.96
CA THR A 490 -2.85 29.91 -3.70
C THR A 490 -3.02 29.00 -4.91
N CYS A 491 -1.96 28.27 -5.25
CA CYS A 491 -1.92 27.30 -6.34
C CYS A 491 -2.96 26.20 -6.14
N ASN A 492 -3.76 25.96 -7.17
CA ASN A 492 -4.90 25.07 -7.13
C ASN A 492 -5.13 24.46 -8.53
N TRP A 493 -5.93 23.41 -8.62
CA TRP A 493 -6.31 22.84 -9.91
C TRP A 493 -7.09 23.87 -10.77
N PRO A 494 -6.87 23.93 -12.09
CA PRO A 494 -7.68 24.74 -13.00
C PRO A 494 -9.16 24.35 -12.91
N LEU A 495 -10.06 25.34 -12.91
CA LEU A 495 -11.50 25.07 -13.02
C LEU A 495 -11.80 24.44 -14.40
N PRO A 496 -12.38 23.23 -14.48
CA PRO A 496 -12.65 22.57 -15.76
C PRO A 496 -13.77 23.28 -16.53
N VAL A 497 -13.50 23.70 -17.76
CA VAL A 497 -14.47 24.37 -18.65
C VAL A 497 -14.63 23.57 -19.94
N GLU A 498 -15.87 23.28 -20.33
CA GLU A 498 -16.19 22.51 -21.55
C GLU A 498 -15.53 23.13 -22.80
N GLY A 499 -14.70 22.35 -23.49
CA GLY A 499 -13.94 22.79 -24.66
C GLY A 499 -12.63 23.56 -24.38
N ASP A 500 -12.18 23.67 -23.13
CA ASP A 500 -10.95 24.36 -22.71
C ASP A 500 -9.85 23.36 -22.23
N PRO A 501 -8.54 23.66 -22.41
CA PRO A 501 -7.44 22.81 -21.92
C PRO A 501 -7.52 22.39 -20.44
N SER A 502 -8.21 23.16 -19.60
CA SER A 502 -8.51 22.80 -18.19
C SER A 502 -9.16 21.42 -18.01
N THR A 503 -9.85 20.90 -19.03
CA THR A 503 -10.44 19.55 -19.01
C THR A 503 -9.40 18.43 -19.08
N LEU A 504 -8.20 18.69 -19.60
CA LEU A 504 -7.06 17.78 -19.52
C LEU A 504 -6.37 17.84 -18.14
N ASP A 505 -6.37 19.00 -17.48
CA ASP A 505 -5.91 19.11 -16.09
C ASP A 505 -6.89 18.38 -15.13
N ASP A 506 -8.20 18.38 -15.42
CA ASP A 506 -9.20 17.56 -14.72
C ASP A 506 -8.96 16.05 -14.90
N MET A 507 -8.49 15.60 -16.08
CA MET A 507 -8.02 14.21 -16.24
C MET A 507 -6.79 13.90 -15.36
N TRP A 508 -5.87 14.84 -15.16
CA TRP A 508 -4.74 14.64 -14.25
C TRP A 508 -5.22 14.57 -12.79
N HIS A 509 -6.06 15.51 -12.39
CA HIS A 509 -6.68 15.57 -11.06
C HIS A 509 -7.49 14.29 -10.76
N ALA A 510 -8.22 13.75 -11.73
CA ALA A 510 -8.96 12.50 -11.61
C ALA A 510 -8.08 11.27 -11.32
N ALA A 511 -6.88 11.17 -11.90
CA ALA A 511 -5.96 10.09 -11.54
C ALA A 511 -5.41 10.25 -10.11
N VAL A 512 -5.10 11.49 -9.70
CA VAL A 512 -4.60 11.80 -8.35
C VAL A 512 -5.66 11.49 -7.29
N ASN A 513 -6.91 11.90 -7.52
CA ASN A 513 -8.04 11.61 -6.64
C ASN A 513 -8.37 10.12 -6.60
N GLY A 514 -8.52 9.49 -7.77
CA GLY A 514 -8.78 8.06 -7.90
C GLY A 514 -7.58 7.15 -7.68
N ARG A 515 -6.47 7.64 -7.13
CA ARG A 515 -5.25 6.89 -6.74
C ARG A 515 -4.49 6.15 -7.85
N GLY A 516 -4.84 6.33 -9.13
CA GLY A 516 -4.01 5.89 -10.24
C GLY A 516 -2.89 6.88 -10.55
N ILE A 517 -2.46 6.89 -11.82
CA ILE A 517 -1.41 7.79 -12.34
C ILE A 517 -1.94 8.40 -13.65
N PHE A 518 -1.65 9.69 -13.86
CA PHE A 518 -1.88 10.36 -15.13
C PHE A 518 -0.66 10.21 -16.03
N TYR A 519 -0.90 9.86 -17.29
CA TYR A 519 0.12 9.77 -18.32
C TYR A 519 -0.21 10.72 -19.47
N SER A 520 0.71 11.62 -19.84
CA SER A 520 0.63 12.33 -21.11
C SER A 520 1.46 11.62 -22.18
N ALA A 521 0.80 11.19 -23.25
CA ALA A 521 1.40 10.45 -24.35
C ALA A 521 1.45 11.30 -25.63
N ALA A 522 2.61 11.89 -25.91
CA ALA A 522 2.86 12.68 -27.11
C ALA A 522 3.27 11.84 -28.34
N ASN A 523 3.66 10.58 -28.14
CA ASN A 523 4.10 9.67 -29.21
C ASN A 523 3.81 8.19 -28.89
N PRO A 524 3.86 7.28 -29.89
CA PRO A 524 3.53 5.86 -29.70
C PRO A 524 4.41 5.09 -28.71
N THR A 525 5.63 5.56 -28.43
CA THR A 525 6.51 4.97 -27.41
C THR A 525 6.00 5.37 -26.02
N THR A 526 5.87 6.68 -25.74
CA THR A 526 5.29 7.18 -24.47
C THR A 526 3.87 6.66 -24.21
N LEU A 527 3.09 6.38 -25.26
CA LEU A 527 1.81 5.71 -25.18
C LEU A 527 1.94 4.27 -24.67
N ALA A 528 2.84 3.48 -25.27
CA ALA A 528 3.10 2.11 -24.85
C ALA A 528 3.70 2.06 -23.43
N ASP A 529 4.57 3.00 -23.08
CA ASP A 529 5.25 3.05 -21.79
C ASP A 529 4.29 3.50 -20.68
N GLY A 530 3.47 4.53 -20.91
CA GLY A 530 2.46 4.99 -19.96
C GLY A 530 1.38 3.95 -19.70
N LEU A 531 0.91 3.27 -20.75
CA LEU A 531 0.03 2.10 -20.61
C LEU A 531 0.73 0.98 -19.81
N SER A 532 1.99 0.66 -20.11
CA SER A 532 2.73 -0.38 -19.38
C SER A 532 2.95 -0.02 -17.91
N GLY A 533 3.17 1.26 -17.60
CA GLY A 533 3.30 1.81 -16.25
C GLY A 533 2.00 1.69 -15.45
N ALA A 534 0.87 2.15 -16.03
CA ALA A 534 -0.46 2.02 -15.43
C ALA A 534 -0.75 0.57 -15.04
N LEU A 535 -0.42 -0.36 -15.95
CA LEU A 535 -0.62 -1.80 -15.82
C LEU A 535 0.43 -2.51 -14.94
N SER A 536 1.54 -1.84 -14.58
CA SER A 536 2.55 -2.36 -13.64
C SER A 536 2.32 -1.88 -12.20
N ALA A 537 1.66 -0.73 -12.01
CA ALA A 537 1.25 -0.25 -10.69
C ALA A 537 0.24 -1.19 -10.00
N LEU A 538 -0.49 -2.01 -10.78
CA LEU A 538 -1.56 -2.90 -10.31
C LEU A 538 -1.08 -4.16 -9.57
N LYS A 539 0.23 -4.31 -9.28
CA LYS A 539 0.85 -5.65 -9.21
C LYS A 539 1.64 -6.01 -7.95
N VAL A 540 1.97 -5.06 -7.07
CA VAL A 540 3.01 -5.28 -6.05
C VAL A 540 2.39 -5.61 -4.69
N GLN A 541 2.58 -6.84 -4.21
CA GLN A 541 2.22 -7.28 -2.85
C GLN A 541 3.44 -7.86 -2.13
N THR A 542 3.61 -7.51 -0.85
CA THR A 542 4.71 -7.99 -0.01
C THR A 542 4.33 -9.29 0.67
N ALA A 543 5.22 -10.28 0.59
CA ALA A 543 5.03 -11.62 1.14
C ALA A 543 6.26 -12.11 1.90
N ALA A 544 6.09 -13.20 2.66
CA ALA A 544 7.15 -14.02 3.23
C ALA A 544 6.71 -15.49 3.18
N ALA A 545 7.63 -16.43 2.96
CA ALA A 545 7.33 -17.86 2.98
C ALA A 545 8.31 -18.69 3.83
N SER A 546 9.04 -18.02 4.74
CA SER A 546 9.98 -18.64 5.68
C SER A 546 9.94 -17.99 7.07
N ALA A 547 10.64 -18.59 8.02
CA ALA A 547 10.79 -18.02 9.36
C ALA A 547 11.80 -16.88 9.40
N SER A 548 11.62 -15.93 10.32
CA SER A 548 12.72 -15.08 10.77
C SER A 548 13.84 -15.90 11.43
N ALA A 549 15.01 -15.29 11.58
CA ALA A 549 16.08 -15.74 12.47
C ALA A 549 16.28 -14.73 13.61
N THR A 550 16.97 -15.11 14.68
CA THR A 550 17.30 -14.22 15.82
C THR A 550 18.80 -14.23 16.10
N SER A 551 19.37 -13.13 16.62
CA SER A 551 20.79 -13.10 17.01
C SER A 551 21.12 -13.98 18.22
N SER A 552 20.11 -14.20 19.08
CA SER A 552 20.13 -15.14 20.19
C SER A 552 18.71 -15.65 20.48
N PRO A 553 18.52 -16.94 20.79
CA PRO A 553 17.25 -17.45 21.32
C PRO A 553 17.06 -17.07 22.80
N ASN A 554 18.13 -16.72 23.51
CA ASN A 554 18.10 -16.11 24.84
C ASN A 554 18.43 -14.61 24.68
N ILE A 555 17.42 -13.77 24.50
CA ILE A 555 17.66 -12.35 24.17
C ILE A 555 18.10 -11.55 25.40
N THR A 556 18.94 -10.54 25.18
CA THR A 556 19.43 -9.60 26.21
C THR A 556 19.25 -8.16 25.75
N GLU A 557 19.49 -7.17 26.61
CA GLU A 557 19.43 -5.74 26.22
C GLU A 557 20.46 -5.37 25.12
N THR A 558 21.53 -6.16 24.96
CA THR A 558 22.58 -5.97 23.95
C THR A 558 22.45 -6.92 22.75
N ASP A 559 21.61 -7.95 22.83
CA ASP A 559 21.52 -9.07 21.89
C ASP A 559 20.05 -9.48 21.72
N ASN A 560 19.30 -8.66 20.99
CA ASN A 560 17.85 -8.78 20.79
C ASN A 560 17.40 -8.57 19.34
N PHE A 561 18.25 -8.90 18.35
CA PHE A 561 17.87 -8.75 16.95
C PHE A 561 16.99 -9.90 16.46
N ILE A 562 16.03 -9.55 15.60
CA ILE A 562 15.30 -10.47 14.73
C ILE A 562 15.54 -10.05 13.28
N TYR A 563 16.01 -11.00 12.48
CA TYR A 563 16.31 -10.85 11.06
C TYR A 563 15.19 -11.50 10.24
N SER A 564 14.64 -10.77 9.28
CA SER A 564 13.46 -11.21 8.53
C SER A 564 13.69 -11.05 7.03
N SER A 565 13.38 -12.10 6.28
CA SER A 565 13.19 -12.04 4.83
C SER A 565 11.74 -11.71 4.49
N THR A 566 11.56 -10.83 3.50
CA THR A 566 10.32 -10.65 2.73
C THR A 566 10.67 -10.56 1.25
N PHE A 567 9.67 -10.69 0.38
CA PHE A 567 9.81 -10.50 -1.06
C PHE A 567 8.58 -9.83 -1.65
N ARG A 568 8.72 -9.19 -2.81
CA ARG A 568 7.60 -8.57 -3.53
C ARG A 568 7.17 -9.48 -4.68
N THR A 569 5.92 -9.92 -4.69
CA THR A 569 5.36 -10.72 -5.80
C THR A 569 5.37 -9.90 -7.10
N VAL A 570 5.32 -10.58 -8.25
CA VAL A 570 5.47 -10.01 -9.61
C VAL A 570 6.87 -9.45 -9.89
N ARG A 571 7.41 -8.58 -9.03
CA ARG A 571 8.77 -8.03 -9.17
C ARG A 571 9.85 -9.06 -8.89
N TRP A 572 9.59 -9.93 -7.91
CA TRP A 572 10.49 -10.98 -7.43
C TRP A 572 11.87 -10.42 -7.08
N ASP A 573 11.84 -9.43 -6.21
CA ASP A 573 12.97 -8.94 -5.42
C ASP A 573 12.74 -9.25 -3.94
N GLY A 574 13.85 -9.36 -3.20
CA GLY A 574 13.87 -9.67 -1.77
C GLY A 574 14.33 -8.49 -0.93
N GLN A 575 13.85 -8.44 0.31
CA GLN A 575 14.33 -7.55 1.35
C GLN A 575 14.75 -8.39 2.57
N ILE A 576 15.89 -8.05 3.17
CA ILE A 576 16.30 -8.57 4.48
C ILE A 576 16.37 -7.39 5.43
N SER A 577 15.55 -7.41 6.48
CA SER A 577 15.51 -6.36 7.50
C SER A 577 15.90 -6.89 8.87
N ALA A 578 16.58 -6.04 9.66
CA ALA A 578 16.84 -6.28 11.07
C ALA A 578 15.94 -5.39 11.93
N GLN A 579 15.19 -5.99 12.84
CA GLN A 579 14.40 -5.32 13.87
C GLN A 579 14.90 -5.74 15.26
N ARG A 580 14.45 -5.04 16.31
CA ARG A 580 14.72 -5.43 17.70
C ARG A 580 13.49 -6.03 18.35
N ILE A 581 13.69 -6.97 19.26
CA ILE A 581 12.64 -7.51 20.14
C ILE A 581 12.69 -6.75 21.47
N ASP A 582 11.55 -6.27 21.96
CA ASP A 582 11.43 -5.75 23.33
C ASP A 582 11.70 -6.88 24.34
N THR A 583 12.75 -6.71 25.14
CA THR A 583 13.20 -7.68 26.16
C THR A 583 12.17 -7.90 27.27
N ASN A 584 11.21 -7.00 27.47
CA ASN A 584 10.20 -7.11 28.52
C ASN A 584 8.94 -7.84 28.05
N THR A 585 8.46 -7.55 26.83
CA THR A 585 7.20 -8.10 26.30
C THR A 585 7.40 -9.28 25.34
N GLY A 586 8.56 -9.35 24.67
CA GLY A 586 8.81 -10.25 23.53
C GLY A 586 8.19 -9.77 22.22
N ASN A 587 7.68 -8.54 22.15
CA ASN A 587 7.13 -7.97 20.92
C ASN A 587 8.26 -7.55 19.97
N VAL A 588 8.10 -7.81 18.67
CA VAL A 588 8.98 -7.20 17.65
C VAL A 588 8.66 -5.72 17.55
N LEU A 589 9.68 -4.87 17.69
CA LEU A 589 9.54 -3.43 17.54
C LEU A 589 9.43 -3.07 16.05
N PRO A 590 8.51 -2.17 15.65
CA PRO A 590 8.28 -1.85 14.25
C PRO A 590 9.47 -1.12 13.60
N ALA A 591 10.29 -0.44 14.39
CA ALA A 591 11.48 0.27 13.92
C ALA A 591 12.52 -0.71 13.34
N ILE A 592 12.78 -0.59 12.04
CA ILE A 592 13.85 -1.29 11.34
C ILE A 592 15.18 -0.61 11.67
N VAL A 593 16.19 -1.41 12.01
CA VAL A 593 17.55 -0.95 12.34
C VAL A 593 18.41 -0.84 11.10
N TRP A 594 18.31 -1.82 10.19
CA TRP A 594 18.92 -1.80 8.87
C TRP A 594 18.13 -2.63 7.87
N GLU A 595 18.33 -2.34 6.59
CA GLU A 595 17.80 -3.07 5.44
C GLU A 595 18.93 -3.40 4.45
N ALA A 596 18.99 -4.64 3.99
CA ALA A 596 20.07 -5.12 3.12
C ALA A 596 19.88 -4.71 1.66
N GLN A 597 18.63 -4.61 1.18
CA GLN A 597 18.29 -4.34 -0.23
C GLN A 597 18.92 -3.03 -0.72
N ALA A 598 18.57 -1.89 -0.12
CA ALA A 598 19.09 -0.57 -0.50
C ALA A 598 20.63 -0.45 -0.36
N GLN A 599 21.23 -1.19 0.58
CA GLN A 599 22.69 -1.25 0.71
C GLN A 599 23.35 -2.09 -0.39
N LEU A 600 22.69 -3.17 -0.84
CA LEU A 600 23.16 -3.96 -1.96
C LEU A 600 23.01 -3.20 -3.28
N ASP A 601 21.91 -2.48 -3.47
CA ASP A 601 21.67 -1.62 -4.63
C ASP A 601 22.77 -0.56 -4.75
N THR A 602 22.98 0.23 -3.67
CA THR A 602 24.07 1.22 -3.58
C THR A 602 25.44 0.60 -3.87
N LYS A 603 25.70 -0.61 -3.35
CA LYS A 603 26.96 -1.33 -3.55
C LYS A 603 27.13 -1.91 -4.95
N ALA A 604 26.04 -2.20 -5.65
CA ALA A 604 26.04 -2.66 -7.03
C ALA A 604 26.27 -1.49 -8.01
N GLU A 605 25.69 -0.32 -7.73
CA GLU A 605 25.98 0.94 -8.45
C GLU A 605 27.45 1.33 -8.32
N LEU A 606 28.01 1.37 -7.11
CA LEU A 606 29.42 1.71 -6.89
C LEU A 606 30.39 0.67 -7.49
N ALA A 607 29.96 -0.58 -7.64
CA ALA A 607 30.72 -1.62 -8.34
C ALA A 607 30.72 -1.46 -9.88
N ASP A 608 29.95 -0.53 -10.46
CA ASP A 608 30.00 -0.24 -11.89
C ASP A 608 31.30 0.50 -12.26
N GLY A 609 32.27 -0.28 -12.73
CA GLY A 609 33.64 0.15 -13.00
C GLY A 609 34.66 -0.36 -11.99
N ASN A 610 34.25 -0.78 -10.79
CA ASN A 610 35.13 -1.37 -9.77
C ASN A 610 34.76 -2.81 -9.41
N VAL A 611 35.34 -3.77 -10.15
CA VAL A 611 35.15 -5.22 -9.96
C VAL A 611 35.57 -5.76 -8.58
N ASN A 612 36.15 -4.94 -7.70
CA ASN A 612 36.61 -5.35 -6.37
C ASN A 612 35.55 -5.17 -5.26
N GLU A 613 34.53 -4.33 -5.47
CA GLU A 613 33.63 -3.92 -4.38
C GLU A 613 32.58 -4.99 -4.03
N ARG A 614 31.87 -5.53 -5.03
CA ARG A 614 30.93 -6.65 -4.80
C ARG A 614 31.61 -8.02 -4.92
N LYS A 615 31.76 -8.71 -3.77
CA LYS A 615 32.44 -10.01 -3.65
C LYS A 615 31.54 -11.22 -3.98
N VAL A 616 31.09 -11.35 -5.23
CA VAL A 616 30.44 -12.59 -5.72
C VAL A 616 31.48 -13.68 -6.04
N PHE A 617 31.35 -14.86 -5.44
CA PHE A 617 32.19 -16.05 -5.65
C PHE A 617 31.42 -17.18 -6.33
N MET A 618 32.14 -18.18 -6.83
CA MET A 618 31.61 -19.49 -7.24
C MET A 618 32.63 -20.59 -6.95
N PHE A 619 32.21 -21.86 -6.97
CA PHE A 619 33.12 -22.99 -6.82
C PHE A 619 34.13 -23.08 -7.97
N ASP A 620 35.38 -23.43 -7.65
CA ASP A 620 36.41 -23.75 -8.63
C ASP A 620 36.74 -25.25 -8.64
N SER A 621 36.10 -25.98 -9.55
CA SER A 621 36.35 -27.40 -9.76
C SER A 621 37.76 -27.72 -10.28
N SER A 622 38.51 -26.74 -10.80
CA SER A 622 39.86 -26.97 -11.34
C SER A 622 40.94 -27.10 -10.26
N ASN A 623 40.68 -26.55 -9.06
CA ASN A 623 41.61 -26.54 -7.93
C ASN A 623 41.22 -27.55 -6.82
N SER A 624 40.32 -28.49 -7.13
CA SER A 624 39.74 -29.44 -6.18
C SER A 624 40.74 -30.42 -5.52
N SER A 625 42.01 -30.43 -5.96
CA SER A 625 43.08 -31.25 -5.38
C SER A 625 43.72 -30.65 -4.12
N THR A 626 43.45 -29.38 -3.78
CA THR A 626 43.88 -28.78 -2.51
C THR A 626 42.70 -28.25 -1.70
N VAL A 627 42.34 -29.01 -0.66
CA VAL A 627 41.34 -28.57 0.33
C VAL A 627 41.76 -27.20 0.86
N ASN A 628 40.80 -26.27 0.95
CA ASN A 628 40.93 -24.85 1.34
C ASN A 628 41.21 -23.80 0.25
N THR A 629 41.18 -24.10 -1.06
CA THR A 629 41.31 -23.04 -2.10
C THR A 629 40.28 -23.08 -3.27
N SER A 630 39.18 -23.82 -3.10
CA SER A 630 38.20 -24.11 -4.17
C SER A 630 37.16 -23.00 -4.49
N LEU A 631 37.49 -21.72 -4.36
CA LEU A 631 36.63 -20.60 -4.81
C LEU A 631 37.35 -19.68 -5.79
N LYS A 632 36.58 -19.16 -6.76
CA LYS A 632 36.99 -18.08 -7.67
C LYS A 632 35.95 -16.96 -7.68
N ARG A 633 36.36 -15.74 -8.04
CA ARG A 633 35.44 -14.61 -8.23
C ARG A 633 34.53 -14.91 -9.43
N PHE A 634 33.22 -14.78 -9.29
CA PHE A 634 32.28 -14.85 -10.41
C PHE A 634 32.47 -13.60 -11.29
N LEU A 635 33.27 -13.75 -12.34
CA LEU A 635 33.70 -12.74 -13.31
C LEU A 635 33.91 -13.46 -14.65
N TRP A 636 33.57 -12.81 -15.76
CA TRP A 636 33.64 -13.42 -17.10
C TRP A 636 35.00 -14.05 -17.44
N GLY A 637 36.10 -13.34 -17.16
CA GLY A 637 37.48 -13.83 -17.36
C GLY A 637 37.91 -14.99 -16.44
N ASN A 638 37.13 -15.30 -15.39
CA ASN A 638 37.38 -16.44 -14.49
C ASN A 638 36.46 -17.64 -14.77
N LEU A 639 35.45 -17.48 -15.62
CA LEU A 639 34.64 -18.60 -16.10
C LEU A 639 35.51 -19.45 -17.03
N SER A 640 35.54 -20.76 -16.79
CA SER A 640 36.38 -21.66 -17.59
C SER A 640 35.83 -21.80 -19.00
N SER A 641 36.72 -21.81 -19.99
CA SER A 641 36.41 -22.01 -21.41
C SER A 641 36.48 -23.48 -21.85
N THR A 642 36.76 -24.40 -20.93
CA THR A 642 37.08 -25.82 -21.21
C THR A 642 36.36 -26.83 -20.31
N SER A 643 35.28 -26.43 -19.63
CA SER A 643 34.48 -27.32 -18.77
C SER A 643 33.36 -28.05 -19.55
N SER A 644 32.82 -29.11 -18.96
CA SER A 644 31.58 -29.77 -19.38
C SER A 644 30.34 -28.90 -19.17
N VAL A 645 30.36 -28.06 -18.12
CA VAL A 645 29.26 -27.17 -17.73
C VAL A 645 28.84 -26.28 -18.91
N CYS A 646 27.55 -26.30 -19.25
CA CYS A 646 26.95 -25.57 -20.37
C CYS A 646 27.52 -25.88 -21.78
N SER A 647 28.30 -26.96 -21.91
CA SER A 647 28.78 -27.63 -23.14
C SER A 647 29.83 -26.91 -24.00
N ALA A 648 30.72 -27.73 -24.59
CA ALA A 648 31.76 -27.44 -25.58
C ALA A 648 32.83 -26.37 -25.24
N THR A 649 32.46 -25.23 -24.68
CA THR A 649 33.34 -24.11 -24.33
C THR A 649 33.16 -23.65 -22.88
N GLY A 650 32.83 -24.58 -21.98
CA GLY A 650 32.80 -24.37 -20.53
C GLY A 650 31.75 -23.39 -19.99
N GLU A 651 31.97 -22.92 -18.76
CA GLU A 651 31.06 -22.08 -17.99
C GLU A 651 30.68 -20.77 -18.70
N GLN A 652 31.54 -20.28 -19.59
CA GLN A 652 31.24 -19.14 -20.47
C GLN A 652 30.03 -19.42 -21.40
N ALA A 653 29.83 -20.67 -21.81
CA ALA A 653 28.66 -21.10 -22.61
C ALA A 653 27.34 -21.08 -21.83
N CYS A 654 27.33 -20.87 -20.51
CA CYS A 654 26.11 -20.61 -19.75
C CYS A 654 25.52 -19.21 -20.06
N PHE A 655 26.36 -18.28 -20.52
CA PHE A 655 26.00 -16.86 -20.66
C PHE A 655 26.21 -16.30 -22.07
N ALA A 656 27.14 -16.86 -22.86
CA ALA A 656 27.31 -16.47 -24.25
C ALA A 656 26.09 -16.85 -25.13
N ASN A 657 25.71 -15.95 -26.04
CA ASN A 657 24.68 -16.14 -27.06
C ASN A 657 23.31 -16.58 -26.49
N LYS A 658 22.92 -16.05 -25.32
CA LYS A 658 21.63 -16.35 -24.67
C LYS A 658 20.52 -15.36 -25.01
N GLY A 659 20.78 -14.35 -25.85
CA GLY A 659 19.83 -13.29 -26.16
C GLY A 659 18.47 -13.83 -26.61
N THR A 660 18.47 -14.86 -27.45
CA THR A 660 17.25 -15.51 -27.97
C THR A 660 16.32 -16.12 -26.91
N ALA A 661 16.78 -16.34 -25.67
CA ALA A 661 15.94 -16.81 -24.57
C ALA A 661 15.07 -15.69 -23.95
N PHE A 662 15.48 -14.42 -24.11
CA PHE A 662 14.86 -13.26 -23.46
C PHE A 662 13.68 -12.72 -24.26
N SER A 663 12.55 -12.43 -23.60
CA SER A 663 11.32 -12.03 -24.31
C SER A 663 11.40 -10.67 -25.02
N GLN A 664 12.37 -9.82 -24.66
CA GLN A 664 12.63 -8.53 -25.31
C GLN A 664 13.54 -8.64 -26.54
N TYR A 665 14.28 -9.74 -26.73
CA TYR A 665 15.34 -9.83 -27.74
C TYR A 665 14.85 -9.61 -29.17
N ALA A 666 13.68 -10.13 -29.54
CA ALA A 666 13.11 -9.92 -30.86
C ALA A 666 12.97 -8.42 -31.23
N SER A 667 12.61 -7.59 -30.24
CA SER A 667 12.44 -6.12 -30.36
C SER A 667 13.74 -5.30 -30.27
N LEU A 668 14.88 -5.91 -29.94
CA LEU A 668 16.17 -5.19 -29.86
C LEU A 668 16.72 -4.82 -31.24
N ASN A 669 17.41 -3.68 -31.31
CA ASN A 669 18.18 -3.29 -32.50
C ASN A 669 19.48 -4.13 -32.64
N GLY A 670 20.19 -3.98 -33.76
CA GLY A 670 21.39 -4.79 -34.04
C GLY A 670 22.51 -4.66 -32.99
N GLY A 671 22.78 -3.46 -32.49
CA GLY A 671 23.78 -3.23 -31.43
C GLY A 671 23.33 -3.81 -30.09
N GLN A 672 22.06 -3.62 -29.75
CA GLN A 672 21.44 -4.17 -28.53
C GLN A 672 21.44 -5.70 -28.51
N LYS A 673 21.29 -6.36 -29.67
CA LYS A 673 21.41 -7.82 -29.79
C LYS A 673 22.84 -8.29 -29.50
N ILE A 674 23.85 -7.61 -30.06
CA ILE A 674 25.26 -7.88 -29.75
C ILE A 674 25.54 -7.67 -28.24
N GLN A 675 24.91 -6.68 -27.60
CA GLN A 675 25.01 -6.48 -26.16
C GLN A 675 24.33 -7.59 -25.34
N ALA A 676 23.19 -8.11 -25.78
CA ALA A 676 22.45 -9.18 -25.11
C ALA A 676 23.10 -10.57 -25.26
N ASP A 677 23.78 -10.83 -26.39
CA ASP A 677 24.47 -12.09 -26.66
C ASP A 677 25.90 -12.13 -26.08
N ASN A 678 26.45 -10.99 -25.65
CA ASN A 678 27.72 -10.94 -24.94
C ASN A 678 27.57 -11.48 -23.51
N GLY A 679 28.21 -12.62 -23.23
CA GLY A 679 28.18 -13.27 -21.92
C GLY A 679 28.83 -12.46 -20.79
N GLU A 680 29.76 -11.55 -21.09
CA GLU A 680 30.36 -10.67 -20.09
C GLU A 680 29.33 -9.66 -19.55
N ASN A 681 28.58 -9.02 -20.45
CA ASN A 681 27.49 -8.12 -20.10
C ASN A 681 26.43 -8.82 -19.22
N LEU A 682 26.10 -10.07 -19.55
CA LEU A 682 25.11 -10.85 -18.81
C LEU A 682 25.62 -11.28 -17.42
N VAL A 683 26.89 -11.67 -17.31
CA VAL A 683 27.53 -11.95 -16.01
C VAL A 683 27.58 -10.68 -15.15
N ASP A 684 27.90 -9.52 -15.73
CA ASP A 684 27.87 -8.24 -15.04
C ASP A 684 26.46 -7.84 -14.58
N PHE A 685 25.43 -8.03 -15.42
CA PHE A 685 24.04 -7.85 -15.03
C PHE A 685 23.67 -8.75 -13.84
N LEU A 686 23.99 -10.04 -13.88
CA LEU A 686 23.74 -10.98 -12.76
C LEU A 686 24.51 -10.60 -11.48
N ARG A 687 25.67 -9.95 -11.61
CA ARG A 687 26.41 -9.36 -10.48
C ARG A 687 25.79 -8.05 -9.93
N GLY A 688 24.73 -7.53 -10.55
CA GLY A 688 23.97 -6.36 -10.09
C GLY A 688 24.17 -5.08 -10.92
N LYS A 689 24.95 -5.11 -12.00
CA LYS A 689 25.24 -3.93 -12.81
C LYS A 689 24.02 -3.50 -13.64
N SER A 690 23.62 -2.24 -13.52
CA SER A 690 22.41 -1.68 -14.14
C SER A 690 22.62 -1.06 -15.54
N ALA A 691 23.87 -0.80 -15.96
CA ALA A 691 24.19 -0.07 -17.20
C ALA A 691 23.69 -0.67 -18.54
N LEU A 692 23.08 -1.86 -18.54
CA LEU A 692 22.44 -2.49 -19.71
C LEU A 692 21.01 -2.95 -19.43
N GLU A 693 20.42 -2.50 -18.33
CA GLU A 693 18.99 -2.64 -18.08
C GLU A 693 18.22 -1.66 -18.98
N ASN A 694 17.04 -2.09 -19.42
CA ASN A 694 16.14 -1.34 -20.30
C ASN A 694 16.79 -0.66 -21.55
N PRO A 695 16.84 -1.31 -22.73
CA PRO A 695 16.02 -2.47 -23.12
C PRO A 695 16.79 -3.80 -23.19
N VAL A 696 18.12 -3.84 -23.03
CA VAL A 696 18.92 -5.04 -23.37
C VAL A 696 18.59 -6.19 -22.40
N PHE A 697 18.72 -5.95 -21.10
CA PHE A 697 18.26 -6.85 -20.04
C PHE A 697 17.03 -6.28 -19.32
N ARG A 698 16.41 -7.09 -18.43
CA ARG A 698 15.30 -6.67 -17.58
C ARG A 698 15.67 -5.46 -16.72
N ASP A 699 14.72 -4.52 -16.65
CA ASP A 699 14.66 -3.41 -15.69
C ASP A 699 14.40 -3.94 -14.27
N ARG A 700 15.30 -3.66 -13.33
CA ARG A 700 15.23 -4.04 -11.92
C ARG A 700 15.04 -2.81 -11.03
N GLU A 701 14.10 -2.92 -10.11
CA GLU A 701 13.91 -1.93 -9.04
C GLU A 701 14.96 -2.13 -7.92
N HIS A 702 15.39 -3.38 -7.71
CA HIS A 702 16.38 -3.81 -6.72
C HIS A 702 17.22 -4.97 -7.26
N VAL A 703 18.46 -5.09 -6.78
CA VAL A 703 19.43 -6.12 -7.18
C VAL A 703 19.22 -7.44 -6.42
N LEU A 704 18.74 -7.38 -5.18
CA LEU A 704 18.55 -8.55 -4.32
C LEU A 704 17.37 -9.42 -4.77
N GLY A 705 17.64 -10.69 -5.10
CA GLY A 705 16.61 -11.67 -5.44
C GLY A 705 15.66 -12.01 -4.28
N ASP A 706 14.48 -12.54 -4.62
CA ASP A 706 13.50 -13.01 -3.64
C ASP A 706 14.02 -14.23 -2.85
N ALA A 707 13.84 -14.20 -1.52
CA ALA A 707 14.13 -15.30 -0.61
C ALA A 707 12.80 -15.90 -0.11
N VAL A 708 12.29 -16.90 -0.84
CA VAL A 708 10.93 -17.43 -0.62
C VAL A 708 10.93 -18.46 0.51
N ASN A 709 11.55 -19.62 0.30
CA ASN A 709 11.58 -20.73 1.27
C ASN A 709 12.85 -20.74 2.14
N ALA A 710 13.80 -19.85 1.86
CA ALA A 710 15.03 -19.71 2.64
C ALA A 710 14.78 -19.01 3.98
N THR A 711 15.05 -19.71 5.08
CA THR A 711 15.20 -19.13 6.43
C THR A 711 16.64 -18.60 6.55
N PRO A 712 16.89 -17.40 7.13
CA PRO A 712 18.24 -16.93 7.38
C PRO A 712 18.97 -17.80 8.42
N ALA A 713 20.29 -17.95 8.30
CA ALA A 713 21.15 -18.54 9.34
C ALA A 713 22.12 -17.48 9.88
N TYR A 714 21.98 -17.11 11.15
CA TYR A 714 22.89 -16.18 11.82
C TYR A 714 24.05 -16.91 12.49
N VAL A 715 25.27 -16.43 12.30
CA VAL A 715 26.52 -17.05 12.77
C VAL A 715 27.41 -15.99 13.39
N ARG A 716 27.93 -16.25 14.60
CA ARG A 716 28.86 -15.38 15.33
C ARG A 716 29.86 -16.22 16.13
N ALA A 717 30.28 -15.80 17.32
CA ALA A 717 31.07 -16.60 18.25
C ALA A 717 30.48 -18.03 18.45
N PRO A 718 31.31 -19.10 18.49
CA PRO A 718 30.82 -20.48 18.59
C PRO A 718 30.13 -20.79 19.92
N VAL A 719 29.02 -21.56 19.90
CA VAL A 719 28.08 -21.66 21.04
C VAL A 719 28.06 -23.00 21.78
N PHE A 720 28.58 -24.08 21.19
CA PHE A 720 28.53 -25.43 21.79
C PHE A 720 29.50 -25.63 22.97
N GLU A 721 29.53 -26.83 23.54
CA GLU A 721 30.40 -27.21 24.67
C GLU A 721 31.10 -28.55 24.39
N PHE A 722 31.51 -28.80 23.15
CA PHE A 722 32.04 -30.11 22.74
C PHE A 722 33.26 -30.54 23.57
N LEU A 723 33.20 -31.76 24.09
CA LEU A 723 34.23 -32.39 24.92
C LEU A 723 35.08 -33.43 24.16
N ASP A 724 35.10 -33.32 22.83
CA ASP A 724 35.94 -34.11 21.94
C ASP A 724 37.41 -34.12 22.39
N ALA A 725 37.98 -35.33 22.51
CA ALA A 725 39.37 -35.56 22.89
C ALA A 725 40.34 -35.29 21.72
N VAL A 726 40.41 -34.01 21.32
CA VAL A 726 41.15 -33.52 20.16
C VAL A 726 42.02 -32.31 20.49
N SER A 727 43.03 -32.05 19.66
CA SER A 727 43.91 -30.87 19.76
C SER A 727 43.88 -30.05 18.47
N PRO A 728 43.56 -28.74 18.52
CA PRO A 728 43.14 -27.98 19.70
C PRO A 728 41.73 -28.37 20.18
N THR A 729 41.46 -28.18 21.47
CA THR A 729 40.13 -28.46 22.05
C THR A 729 39.08 -27.47 21.55
N TYR A 730 37.81 -27.86 21.56
CA TYR A 730 36.72 -26.95 21.16
C TYR A 730 36.64 -25.69 22.04
N SER A 731 36.97 -25.79 23.34
CA SER A 731 37.08 -24.62 24.22
C SER A 731 38.12 -23.62 23.73
N ALA A 732 39.26 -24.06 23.18
CA ALA A 732 40.27 -23.18 22.61
C ALA A 732 39.78 -22.53 21.31
N PHE A 733 39.06 -23.27 20.47
CA PHE A 733 38.39 -22.72 19.28
C PHE A 733 37.33 -21.65 19.64
N ARG A 734 36.53 -21.89 20.68
CA ARG A 734 35.59 -20.91 21.27
C ARG A 734 36.30 -19.64 21.71
N THR A 735 37.40 -19.75 22.46
CA THR A 735 38.18 -18.58 22.91
C THR A 735 38.79 -17.81 21.73
N ALA A 736 39.33 -18.51 20.73
CA ALA A 736 39.91 -17.89 19.54
C ALA A 736 38.88 -17.14 18.67
N ASN A 737 37.64 -17.63 18.60
CA ASN A 737 36.57 -17.07 17.77
C ASN A 737 35.54 -16.24 18.56
N ALA A 738 35.82 -15.90 19.82
CA ALA A 738 34.91 -15.13 20.67
C ALA A 738 34.56 -13.74 20.11
N GLY A 739 35.46 -13.15 19.32
CA GLY A 739 35.28 -11.88 18.61
C GLY A 739 34.85 -12.01 17.14
N ARG A 740 34.36 -13.17 16.69
CA ARG A 740 33.94 -13.36 15.29
C ARG A 740 32.72 -12.49 14.97
N GLN A 741 32.85 -11.69 13.91
CA GLN A 741 31.78 -10.88 13.31
C GLN A 741 30.49 -11.69 13.16
N GLY A 742 29.36 -11.12 13.59
CA GLY A 742 28.03 -11.67 13.32
C GLY A 742 27.69 -11.54 11.84
N VAL A 743 27.31 -12.64 11.19
CA VAL A 743 26.96 -12.71 9.77
C VAL A 743 25.67 -13.48 9.57
N LEU A 744 24.82 -12.97 8.69
CA LEU A 744 23.55 -13.54 8.32
C LEU A 744 23.66 -14.14 6.91
N TYR A 745 23.55 -15.47 6.82
CA TYR A 745 23.57 -16.20 5.55
C TYR A 745 22.14 -16.50 5.08
N ILE A 746 21.81 -16.16 3.83
CA ILE A 746 20.51 -16.48 3.24
C ILE A 746 20.61 -16.72 1.73
N ALA A 747 19.79 -17.66 1.25
CA ALA A 747 19.66 -18.04 -0.16
C ALA A 747 18.59 -17.19 -0.85
N ALA A 748 18.86 -16.70 -2.07
CA ALA A 748 17.96 -15.88 -2.87
C ALA A 748 17.88 -16.34 -4.35
N ASN A 749 16.73 -16.12 -4.97
CA ASN A 749 16.44 -16.61 -6.33
C ASN A 749 17.10 -15.82 -7.47
N ASP A 750 17.91 -14.79 -7.15
CA ASP A 750 18.88 -14.21 -8.09
C ASP A 750 20.09 -15.14 -8.36
N GLY A 751 20.15 -16.28 -7.68
CA GLY A 751 21.13 -17.36 -7.91
C GLY A 751 22.22 -17.45 -6.86
N MET A 752 22.06 -16.79 -5.71
CA MET A 752 23.14 -16.62 -4.72
C MET A 752 22.74 -17.04 -3.30
N LEU A 753 23.73 -17.54 -2.56
CA LEU A 753 23.78 -17.39 -1.11
C LEU A 753 24.45 -16.05 -0.80
N HIS A 754 23.77 -15.14 -0.12
CA HIS A 754 24.35 -13.89 0.38
C HIS A 754 24.83 -14.04 1.82
N ALA A 755 25.88 -13.30 2.16
CA ALA A 755 26.41 -13.16 3.51
C ALA A 755 26.36 -11.68 3.92
N PHE A 756 25.40 -11.29 4.74
CA PHE A 756 25.23 -9.91 5.22
C PHE A 756 25.85 -9.72 6.59
N ASN A 757 26.53 -8.59 6.81
CA ASN A 757 26.99 -8.20 8.14
C ASN A 757 25.78 -8.02 9.08
N GLY A 758 25.74 -8.74 10.21
CA GLY A 758 24.58 -8.78 11.10
C GLY A 758 24.27 -7.47 11.84
N ASP A 759 25.25 -6.57 11.95
CA ASP A 759 25.13 -5.30 12.68
C ASP A 759 24.73 -4.13 11.76
N THR A 760 25.07 -4.22 10.46
CA THR A 760 24.85 -3.13 9.49
C THR A 760 23.95 -3.50 8.31
N GLY A 761 23.83 -4.76 7.93
CA GLY A 761 23.10 -5.22 6.74
C GLY A 761 23.90 -5.21 5.43
N ALA A 762 25.15 -4.73 5.46
CA ALA A 762 25.99 -4.66 4.26
C ALA A 762 26.42 -6.07 3.76
N GLU A 763 26.27 -6.34 2.46
CA GLU A 763 26.74 -7.60 1.85
C GLU A 763 28.27 -7.73 1.97
N MET A 764 28.75 -8.74 2.70
CA MET A 764 30.17 -9.06 2.82
C MET A 764 30.65 -9.84 1.60
N PHE A 765 29.90 -10.85 1.19
CA PHE A 765 30.10 -11.62 -0.03
C PHE A 765 28.79 -12.29 -0.49
N ALA A 766 28.81 -12.84 -1.71
CA ALA A 766 27.78 -13.75 -2.22
C ALA A 766 28.44 -14.98 -2.87
N TYR A 767 27.73 -16.11 -2.95
CA TYR A 767 28.20 -17.35 -3.55
C TYR A 767 27.17 -17.88 -4.55
N VAL A 768 27.58 -18.04 -5.82
CA VAL A 768 26.81 -18.67 -6.90
C VAL A 768 27.21 -20.16 -6.97
N PRO A 769 26.32 -21.10 -6.64
CA PRO A 769 26.57 -22.53 -6.85
C PRO A 769 26.61 -22.87 -8.34
N ARG A 770 27.27 -23.97 -8.76
CA ARG A 770 27.34 -24.33 -10.19
C ARG A 770 26.01 -24.86 -10.76
N MET A 771 25.14 -25.39 -9.89
CA MET A 771 23.85 -25.99 -10.23
C MET A 771 22.86 -25.06 -10.98
N PRO A 772 22.60 -23.81 -10.55
CA PRO A 772 21.71 -22.90 -11.29
C PRO A 772 22.30 -22.36 -12.61
N LEU A 773 23.61 -22.43 -12.84
CA LEU A 773 24.28 -21.77 -13.99
C LEU A 773 23.63 -22.03 -15.37
N PRO A 774 23.15 -23.24 -15.72
CA PRO A 774 22.51 -23.48 -17.02
C PRO A 774 21.25 -22.63 -17.25
N ASN A 775 20.50 -22.33 -16.18
CA ASN A 775 19.22 -21.62 -16.25
C ASN A 775 19.31 -20.15 -15.82
N LEU A 776 20.39 -19.76 -15.12
CA LEU A 776 20.58 -18.44 -14.49
C LEU A 776 20.40 -17.26 -15.46
N HIS A 777 20.70 -17.44 -16.74
CA HIS A 777 20.47 -16.45 -17.79
C HIS A 777 19.01 -15.97 -17.90
N ASN A 778 18.01 -16.75 -17.47
CA ASN A 778 16.59 -16.38 -17.57
C ASN A 778 16.21 -15.15 -16.73
N ILE A 779 16.96 -14.81 -15.67
CA ILE A 779 16.72 -13.63 -14.81
C ILE A 779 16.70 -12.32 -15.63
N ALA A 780 17.41 -12.29 -16.76
CA ALA A 780 17.49 -11.15 -17.66
C ALA A 780 16.27 -10.96 -18.60
N THR A 781 15.25 -11.83 -18.55
CA THR A 781 14.04 -11.68 -19.40
C THR A 781 13.12 -10.57 -18.88
N ALA A 782 12.72 -9.65 -19.74
CA ALA A 782 11.91 -8.48 -19.38
C ALA A 782 10.43 -8.79 -19.04
N ASN A 783 10.06 -10.06 -18.94
CA ASN A 783 8.73 -10.53 -18.49
C ASN A 783 8.86 -11.49 -17.28
N TRP A 784 9.81 -11.21 -16.40
CA TRP A 784 10.15 -12.02 -15.22
C TRP A 784 8.94 -12.30 -14.32
N GLU A 785 7.95 -11.40 -14.28
CA GLU A 785 6.71 -11.61 -13.54
C GLU A 785 5.90 -12.84 -13.99
N THR A 786 6.09 -13.30 -15.23
CA THR A 786 5.49 -14.51 -15.81
C THR A 786 6.51 -15.61 -16.11
N ARG A 787 7.80 -15.39 -15.85
CA ARG A 787 8.92 -16.31 -16.16
C ARG A 787 9.96 -16.40 -15.03
N HIS A 788 9.55 -16.13 -13.79
CA HIS A 788 10.36 -16.34 -12.59
C HIS A 788 10.87 -17.79 -12.53
N ILE A 789 12.11 -17.96 -12.09
CA ILE A 789 12.66 -19.26 -11.72
C ILE A 789 13.16 -19.22 -10.29
N TYR A 790 12.82 -20.26 -9.55
CA TYR A 790 13.51 -20.60 -8.31
C TYR A 790 14.94 -21.04 -8.70
N SER A 791 15.95 -20.69 -7.90
CA SER A 791 17.35 -21.01 -8.23
C SER A 791 18.16 -21.44 -7.00
N VAL A 792 18.37 -20.56 -6.03
CA VAL A 792 19.04 -20.85 -4.75
C VAL A 792 18.10 -20.45 -3.62
N ASP A 793 17.32 -21.41 -3.11
CA ASP A 793 16.17 -21.15 -2.23
C ASP A 793 16.18 -22.05 -0.97
N GLY A 794 17.23 -22.86 -0.77
CA GLY A 794 17.37 -23.75 0.37
C GLY A 794 17.90 -23.05 1.62
N SER A 795 17.28 -23.34 2.78
CA SER A 795 17.69 -22.78 4.07
C SER A 795 19.09 -23.31 4.50
N PRO A 796 20.13 -22.48 4.62
CA PRO A 796 21.47 -22.94 4.99
C PRO A 796 21.51 -23.55 6.41
N GLN A 797 22.19 -24.68 6.54
CA GLN A 797 22.42 -25.37 7.82
C GLN A 797 23.88 -25.16 8.24
N VAL A 798 24.12 -24.71 9.48
CA VAL A 798 25.47 -24.39 9.97
C VAL A 798 25.84 -25.23 11.19
N MET A 799 27.08 -25.72 11.24
CA MET A 799 27.60 -26.54 12.33
C MET A 799 29.10 -26.34 12.54
N ASP A 800 29.56 -26.40 13.79
CA ASP A 800 31.00 -26.49 14.08
C ASP A 800 31.45 -27.95 14.08
N ALA A 801 32.56 -28.24 13.40
CA ALA A 801 33.07 -29.60 13.18
C ALA A 801 34.60 -29.65 13.19
N PHE A 802 35.17 -30.83 13.44
CA PHE A 802 36.63 -31.01 13.54
C PHE A 802 37.20 -31.73 12.32
N GLN A 803 38.02 -31.03 11.53
CA GLN A 803 38.78 -31.61 10.44
C GLN A 803 40.06 -32.24 10.98
N VAL A 804 40.07 -33.57 11.15
CA VAL A 804 41.27 -34.32 11.57
C VAL A 804 42.36 -34.20 10.52
N THR A 805 43.59 -33.88 10.94
CA THR A 805 44.80 -33.87 10.10
C THR A 805 45.76 -35.01 10.44
N ASP A 806 45.75 -35.50 11.67
CA ASP A 806 46.42 -36.75 12.08
C ASP A 806 45.55 -37.49 13.11
N SER A 807 45.05 -38.65 12.69
CA SER A 807 44.24 -39.59 13.48
C SER A 807 45.08 -40.60 14.28
N SER A 808 46.40 -40.64 14.07
CA SER A 808 47.34 -41.47 14.84
C SER A 808 47.88 -40.77 16.09
N ALA A 809 47.81 -39.44 16.14
CA ALA A 809 48.11 -38.64 17.31
C ALA A 809 47.13 -38.89 18.48
N SER A 810 47.61 -38.74 19.71
CA SER A 810 46.82 -38.86 20.93
C SER A 810 47.04 -37.66 21.85
N PRO A 811 46.03 -36.77 22.05
CA PRO A 811 44.75 -36.73 21.33
C PRO A 811 44.90 -36.49 19.82
N MET A 812 43.88 -36.83 19.03
CA MET A 812 43.89 -36.62 17.57
C MET A 812 44.08 -35.14 17.25
N THR A 813 44.88 -34.81 16.23
CA THR A 813 45.14 -33.41 15.84
C THR A 813 44.38 -33.02 14.58
N GLY A 814 44.07 -31.73 14.46
CA GLY A 814 43.22 -31.21 13.40
C GLY A 814 42.88 -29.74 13.56
N VAL A 815 41.82 -29.30 12.89
CA VAL A 815 41.34 -27.91 12.90
C VAL A 815 39.83 -27.88 13.10
N TRP A 816 39.36 -27.07 14.05
CA TRP A 816 37.93 -26.76 14.19
C TRP A 816 37.49 -25.74 13.15
N LYS A 817 36.33 -25.98 12.54
CA LYS A 817 35.76 -25.18 11.46
C LYS A 817 34.26 -25.02 11.63
N THR A 818 33.72 -23.88 11.23
CA THR A 818 32.28 -23.64 11.08
C THR A 818 31.90 -23.89 9.62
N VAL A 819 31.14 -24.96 9.37
CA VAL A 819 30.73 -25.37 8.03
C VAL A 819 29.26 -25.02 7.81
N LEU A 820 28.98 -24.41 6.66
CA LEU A 820 27.64 -24.15 6.13
C LEU A 820 27.34 -25.14 5.00
N VAL A 821 26.18 -25.81 5.05
CA VAL A 821 25.67 -26.66 3.97
C VAL A 821 24.31 -26.11 3.52
N GLY A 822 24.20 -25.73 2.25
CA GLY A 822 22.98 -25.18 1.65
C GLY A 822 22.41 -26.11 0.58
N GLY A 823 21.08 -26.05 0.41
CA GLY A 823 20.35 -26.70 -0.69
C GLY A 823 19.76 -25.67 -1.66
N LEU A 824 18.93 -26.13 -2.59
CA LEU A 824 18.29 -25.29 -3.62
C LEU A 824 16.74 -25.29 -3.54
N ASN A 825 16.13 -26.13 -2.69
CA ASN A 825 14.67 -26.33 -2.62
C ASN A 825 14.06 -26.57 -4.02
N LYS A 826 13.22 -25.66 -4.50
CA LYS A 826 12.56 -25.73 -5.81
C LYS A 826 13.51 -25.41 -6.99
N GLY A 827 14.61 -24.72 -6.72
CA GLY A 827 15.54 -24.23 -7.74
C GLY A 827 16.51 -25.26 -8.31
N GLY A 828 16.62 -26.44 -7.71
CA GLY A 828 17.46 -27.51 -8.27
C GLY A 828 17.61 -28.75 -7.42
N ARG A 829 18.29 -29.74 -8.00
CA ARG A 829 18.61 -31.04 -7.42
C ARG A 829 20.05 -31.07 -6.92
N GLY A 830 20.36 -30.38 -5.83
CA GLY A 830 21.72 -30.34 -5.31
C GLY A 830 21.95 -29.57 -4.01
N PHE A 831 23.11 -29.84 -3.41
CA PHE A 831 23.64 -29.23 -2.19
C PHE A 831 25.06 -28.69 -2.42
N TYR A 832 25.44 -27.65 -1.68
CA TYR A 832 26.79 -27.08 -1.65
C TYR A 832 27.27 -26.89 -0.20
N ALA A 833 28.58 -26.94 0.02
CA ALA A 833 29.19 -26.76 1.33
C ALA A 833 30.34 -25.74 1.31
N LEU A 834 30.32 -24.83 2.30
CA LEU A 834 31.29 -23.76 2.50
C LEU A 834 31.89 -23.84 3.91
N ASP A 835 33.18 -23.56 4.02
CA ASP A 835 33.82 -23.17 5.27
C ASP A 835 33.60 -21.66 5.47
N VAL A 836 32.90 -21.32 6.55
CA VAL A 836 32.57 -19.95 6.96
C VAL A 836 33.18 -19.61 8.32
N THR A 837 34.29 -20.28 8.67
CA THR A 837 35.01 -20.04 9.94
C THR A 837 35.49 -18.59 10.04
N ASP A 838 36.11 -18.08 8.98
CA ASP A 838 36.39 -16.66 8.76
C ASP A 838 35.41 -16.10 7.72
N PRO A 839 34.49 -15.19 8.09
CA PRO A 839 33.53 -14.61 7.15
C PRO A 839 34.15 -13.60 6.15
N ALA A 840 35.40 -13.17 6.32
CA ALA A 840 36.08 -12.29 5.38
C ALA A 840 36.78 -13.05 4.23
N ASP A 841 37.09 -14.32 4.44
CA ASP A 841 37.83 -15.21 3.53
C ASP A 841 37.21 -16.65 3.49
N PRO A 842 35.93 -16.79 3.08
CA PRO A 842 35.22 -18.08 3.04
C PRO A 842 35.86 -19.05 2.05
N LYS A 843 35.78 -20.37 2.30
CA LYS A 843 36.29 -21.40 1.38
C LYS A 843 35.19 -22.32 0.88
N GLY A 844 35.30 -22.77 -0.37
CA GLY A 844 34.46 -23.82 -0.93
C GLY A 844 34.98 -25.19 -0.49
N LEU A 845 34.09 -26.07 -0.04
CA LEU A 845 34.43 -27.45 0.29
C LEU A 845 34.06 -28.38 -0.86
N TRP A 846 32.77 -28.43 -1.23
CA TRP A 846 32.25 -29.31 -2.28
C TRP A 846 30.85 -28.91 -2.76
N GLU A 847 30.46 -29.47 -3.91
CA GLU A 847 29.10 -29.44 -4.44
C GLU A 847 28.66 -30.88 -4.82
N PHE A 848 27.39 -31.20 -4.58
CA PHE A 848 26.78 -32.50 -4.86
C PHE A 848 25.42 -32.30 -5.53
N CYS A 849 25.23 -32.79 -6.76
CA CYS A 849 23.97 -32.63 -7.49
C CYS A 849 23.60 -33.82 -8.39
N SER A 850 22.39 -33.83 -8.96
CA SER A 850 21.93 -34.94 -9.81
C SER A 850 22.61 -35.05 -11.18
N ASP A 851 23.47 -34.09 -11.54
CA ASP A 851 24.10 -33.98 -12.86
C ASP A 851 25.63 -34.02 -12.75
N SER A 852 26.22 -35.10 -13.28
CA SER A 852 27.66 -35.34 -13.32
C SER A 852 28.43 -34.40 -14.25
N THR A 853 27.75 -33.67 -15.13
CA THR A 853 28.35 -32.63 -15.97
C THR A 853 28.53 -31.31 -15.20
N LEU A 854 27.78 -31.11 -14.11
CA LEU A 854 27.79 -29.93 -13.24
C LEU A 854 28.62 -30.12 -11.97
N CYS A 855 28.47 -31.26 -11.28
CA CYS A 855 29.11 -31.52 -9.98
C CYS A 855 30.07 -32.71 -10.02
N ALA A 856 31.26 -32.56 -9.42
CA ALA A 856 32.25 -33.64 -9.31
C ALA A 856 31.79 -34.78 -8.37
N HIS A 857 30.85 -34.49 -7.47
CA HIS A 857 30.05 -35.50 -6.79
C HIS A 857 28.64 -35.46 -7.35
N SER A 858 28.13 -36.60 -7.82
CA SER A 858 26.80 -36.67 -8.40
C SER A 858 26.14 -38.02 -8.15
N ASP A 859 24.81 -38.02 -8.04
CA ASP A 859 23.98 -39.22 -7.92
C ASP A 859 22.60 -38.90 -8.52
N ILE A 860 22.14 -39.73 -9.47
CA ILE A 860 20.95 -39.45 -10.28
C ILE A 860 19.64 -39.48 -9.48
N ASP A 861 19.64 -40.15 -8.33
CA ASP A 861 18.46 -40.32 -7.46
C ASP A 861 18.27 -39.15 -6.48
N LEU A 862 19.02 -38.06 -6.65
CA LEU A 862 18.82 -36.81 -5.93
C LEU A 862 17.73 -35.95 -6.62
N GLY A 863 16.69 -35.61 -5.86
CA GLY A 863 15.60 -34.73 -6.23
C GLY A 863 15.75 -33.30 -5.67
N LEU A 864 14.62 -32.57 -5.67
CA LEU A 864 14.51 -31.21 -5.18
C LEU A 864 14.75 -31.17 -3.67
N THR A 865 15.73 -30.38 -3.25
CA THR A 865 16.36 -30.52 -1.92
C THR A 865 15.64 -29.75 -0.82
N TYR A 866 14.33 -29.95 -0.69
CA TYR A 866 13.52 -29.45 0.42
C TYR A 866 13.86 -30.10 1.77
N GLY A 867 14.63 -31.20 1.74
CA GLY A 867 15.21 -31.83 2.93
C GLY A 867 16.38 -31.05 3.51
N ASN A 868 16.44 -30.93 4.82
CA ASN A 868 17.57 -30.31 5.51
C ASN A 868 18.79 -31.24 5.50
N ALA A 869 19.98 -30.68 5.26
CA ALA A 869 21.21 -31.36 5.59
C ALA A 869 21.36 -31.53 7.12
N VAL A 870 22.05 -32.58 7.54
CA VAL A 870 22.41 -32.84 8.95
C VAL A 870 23.92 -33.00 9.03
N VAL A 871 24.57 -32.14 9.81
CA VAL A 871 26.02 -32.23 10.06
C VAL A 871 26.25 -32.83 11.45
N THR A 872 26.96 -33.95 11.50
CA THR A 872 27.17 -34.73 12.72
C THR A 872 28.43 -35.59 12.62
N LYS A 873 28.79 -36.27 13.71
CA LYS A 873 29.90 -37.21 13.79
C LYS A 873 29.35 -38.64 13.90
N LEU A 874 29.91 -39.56 13.11
CA LEU A 874 29.55 -40.98 13.21
C LEU A 874 30.03 -41.58 14.54
N PRO A 875 29.36 -42.63 15.06
CA PRO A 875 29.81 -43.37 16.24
C PRO A 875 31.20 -44.00 16.07
N SER A 876 31.79 -44.41 17.21
CA SER A 876 33.00 -45.22 17.19
C SER A 876 32.64 -46.69 16.95
N ILE A 877 32.88 -47.19 15.74
CA ILE A 877 32.49 -48.55 15.31
C ILE A 877 33.76 -49.40 15.13
N SER A 878 33.85 -50.52 15.86
CA SER A 878 35.03 -51.38 15.82
C SER A 878 35.23 -51.98 14.42
N GLY A 879 36.41 -51.75 13.83
CA GLY A 879 36.75 -52.21 12.47
C GLY A 879 36.26 -51.31 11.33
N SER A 880 35.49 -50.25 11.61
CA SER A 880 35.08 -49.27 10.58
C SER A 880 36.18 -48.24 10.32
N ALA A 881 36.43 -47.95 9.04
CA ALA A 881 37.28 -46.83 8.61
C ALA A 881 36.58 -45.46 8.73
N ASN A 882 35.28 -45.43 9.02
CA ASN A 882 34.43 -44.25 9.17
C ASN A 882 34.15 -43.91 10.65
N SER A 883 34.71 -44.70 11.57
CA SER A 883 34.61 -44.54 13.03
C SER A 883 34.97 -43.12 13.48
N GLY A 884 34.05 -42.44 14.19
CA GLY A 884 34.27 -41.10 14.73
C GLY A 884 34.35 -39.95 13.71
N LYS A 885 33.98 -40.20 12.45
CA LYS A 885 34.17 -39.26 11.33
C LYS A 885 33.06 -38.19 11.25
N TRP A 886 33.43 -36.93 10.98
CA TRP A 886 32.46 -35.86 10.70
C TRP A 886 31.89 -35.96 9.28
N VAL A 887 30.56 -35.89 9.19
CA VAL A 887 29.80 -36.16 7.96
C VAL A 887 28.68 -35.14 7.74
N ALA A 888 28.35 -34.89 6.48
CA ALA A 888 27.09 -34.31 6.05
C ALA A 888 26.15 -35.43 5.59
N ILE A 889 24.91 -35.40 6.06
CA ILE A 889 23.87 -36.39 5.76
C ILE A 889 22.69 -35.67 5.09
N MET A 890 22.24 -36.19 3.95
CA MET A 890 21.12 -35.64 3.16
C MET A 890 20.30 -36.77 2.53
N THR A 891 19.09 -36.47 2.05
CA THR A 891 18.15 -37.46 1.48
C THR A 891 17.75 -37.15 0.04
N SER A 892 17.07 -38.09 -0.64
CA SER A 892 16.62 -37.94 -2.04
C SER A 892 15.70 -36.73 -2.26
N GLY A 893 14.98 -36.26 -1.25
CA GLY A 893 14.13 -35.07 -1.39
C GLY A 893 12.90 -35.34 -2.26
N LEU A 894 12.38 -34.30 -2.92
CA LEU A 894 11.12 -34.38 -3.66
C LEU A 894 11.34 -34.57 -5.17
N ASN A 895 10.45 -35.30 -5.83
CA ASN A 895 10.48 -35.50 -7.28
C ASN A 895 11.85 -35.97 -7.80
N ASN A 896 12.48 -36.94 -7.13
CA ASN A 896 13.74 -37.57 -7.54
C ASN A 896 13.58 -38.57 -8.71
N VAL A 897 12.59 -38.33 -9.58
CA VAL A 897 12.22 -39.17 -10.71
C VAL A 897 12.86 -38.63 -11.99
N THR A 898 13.42 -39.51 -12.84
CA THR A 898 14.03 -39.19 -14.15
C THR A 898 15.16 -38.12 -14.07
N PRO A 899 16.45 -38.48 -14.15
CA PRO A 899 17.00 -39.82 -14.37
C PRO A 899 16.85 -40.79 -13.19
N GLY A 900 16.55 -40.31 -11.98
CA GLY A 900 16.45 -41.14 -10.78
C GLY A 900 15.21 -42.01 -10.66
N ASP A 901 15.26 -42.93 -9.69
CA ASP A 901 14.28 -44.00 -9.41
C ASP A 901 12.97 -43.55 -8.75
N GLY A 902 12.97 -42.46 -7.96
CA GLY A 902 11.85 -42.06 -7.12
C GLY A 902 11.82 -42.67 -5.71
N GLU A 903 12.86 -43.40 -5.30
CA GLU A 903 12.95 -44.08 -4.01
C GLU A 903 13.55 -43.20 -2.89
N GLY A 904 13.41 -43.64 -1.65
CA GLY A 904 13.87 -42.93 -0.46
C GLY A 904 15.35 -43.20 -0.16
N HIS A 905 16.24 -42.32 -0.60
CA HIS A 905 17.68 -42.46 -0.35
C HIS A 905 18.16 -41.55 0.78
N LEU A 906 19.22 -41.98 1.46
CA LEU A 906 20.02 -41.20 2.39
C LEU A 906 21.51 -41.36 2.06
N TRP A 907 22.19 -40.28 1.74
CA TRP A 907 23.65 -40.25 1.55
C TRP A 907 24.32 -39.79 2.83
N VAL A 908 25.38 -40.50 3.22
CA VAL A 908 26.37 -40.04 4.20
C VAL A 908 27.62 -39.65 3.42
N ARG A 909 28.03 -38.39 3.51
CA ARG A 909 29.22 -37.84 2.83
C ARG A 909 30.20 -37.26 3.84
N ASP A 910 31.48 -37.35 3.51
CA ASP A 910 32.55 -36.69 4.25
C ASP A 910 32.33 -35.17 4.27
N LEU A 911 32.31 -34.57 5.46
CA LEU A 911 31.93 -33.15 5.62
C LEU A 911 32.88 -32.18 4.91
N PHE A 912 34.17 -32.52 4.80
CA PHE A 912 35.21 -31.59 4.33
C PHE A 912 35.60 -31.83 2.87
N THR A 913 35.32 -33.01 2.32
CA THR A 913 35.72 -33.43 0.97
C THR A 913 34.57 -33.84 0.06
N GLY A 914 33.34 -33.98 0.57
CA GLY A 914 32.15 -34.37 -0.23
C GLY A 914 32.14 -35.82 -0.69
N ALA A 915 33.21 -36.57 -0.43
CA ALA A 915 33.35 -37.99 -0.78
C ALA A 915 32.22 -38.82 -0.16
N LEU A 916 31.68 -39.77 -0.94
CA LEU A 916 30.64 -40.69 -0.45
C LEU A 916 31.22 -41.64 0.59
N VAL A 917 30.56 -41.73 1.75
CA VAL A 917 30.84 -42.74 2.78
C VAL A 917 30.00 -43.99 2.50
N TYR A 918 28.68 -43.81 2.43
CA TYR A 918 27.74 -44.79 1.86
C TYR A 918 26.42 -44.11 1.43
N LYS A 919 25.67 -44.81 0.58
CA LYS A 919 24.25 -44.56 0.27
C LYS A 919 23.43 -45.62 0.98
N ALA A 920 22.38 -45.22 1.68
CA ALA A 920 21.42 -46.09 2.35
C ALA A 920 20.04 -45.89 1.70
N ASP A 921 19.29 -46.97 1.55
CA ASP A 921 18.10 -47.05 0.71
C ASP A 921 16.92 -47.58 1.54
N THR A 922 15.74 -47.00 1.38
CA THR A 922 14.51 -47.45 2.06
C THR A 922 13.77 -48.56 1.32
N GLY A 923 14.05 -48.78 0.02
CA GLY A 923 13.29 -49.69 -0.85
C GLY A 923 11.82 -49.29 -0.99
N ALA A 924 11.54 -47.98 -0.96
CA ALA A 924 10.20 -47.42 -0.99
C ALA A 924 10.13 -46.16 -1.85
N GLY A 925 9.11 -46.10 -2.70
CA GLY A 925 8.91 -45.07 -3.73
C GLY A 925 8.86 -45.70 -5.13
N SER A 926 8.69 -44.87 -6.15
CA SER A 926 8.83 -45.24 -7.56
C SER A 926 8.78 -43.98 -8.45
N THR A 927 9.07 -44.12 -9.74
CA THR A 927 8.95 -43.03 -10.73
C THR A 927 7.52 -42.51 -10.91
N THR A 928 6.50 -43.28 -10.52
CA THR A 928 5.07 -42.88 -10.55
C THR A 928 4.55 -42.40 -9.20
N THR A 929 5.20 -42.79 -8.10
CA THR A 929 4.72 -42.55 -6.74
C THR A 929 5.94 -42.40 -5.81
N PRO A 930 6.71 -41.30 -5.96
CA PRO A 930 8.00 -41.16 -5.30
C PRO A 930 7.85 -41.03 -3.79
N SER A 931 8.82 -41.57 -3.04
CA SER A 931 8.78 -41.54 -1.57
C SER A 931 8.81 -40.10 -1.05
N GLY A 932 9.66 -39.22 -1.59
CA GLY A 932 9.73 -37.83 -1.15
C GLY A 932 10.46 -37.64 0.19
N LEU A 933 11.25 -38.63 0.64
CA LEU A 933 12.03 -38.61 1.87
C LEU A 933 12.90 -37.34 1.94
N SER A 934 12.54 -36.40 2.80
CA SER A 934 13.08 -35.03 2.77
C SER A 934 13.65 -34.58 4.12
N LYS A 935 12.81 -34.19 5.08
CA LYS A 935 13.33 -33.62 6.35
C LYS A 935 13.75 -34.72 7.33
N ILE A 936 14.93 -34.55 7.94
CA ILE A 936 15.56 -35.55 8.82
C ILE A 936 16.12 -34.95 10.11
N SER A 937 16.09 -35.73 11.20
CA SER A 937 16.69 -35.42 12.50
C SER A 937 17.66 -36.49 12.97
N ALA A 938 18.83 -36.06 13.43
CA ALA A 938 19.74 -36.90 14.21
C ALA A 938 19.35 -36.97 15.69
N PHE A 939 19.57 -38.12 16.32
CA PHE A 939 19.58 -38.30 17.77
C PHE A 939 21.03 -38.38 18.27
N ALA A 940 21.40 -37.53 19.24
CA ALA A 940 22.64 -37.63 20.01
C ALA A 940 22.34 -37.53 21.52
N ASP A 941 23.06 -38.27 22.36
CA ASP A 941 22.74 -38.37 23.80
C ASP A 941 22.94 -37.05 24.57
N ASP A 942 23.97 -36.28 24.26
CA ASP A 942 24.17 -34.91 24.76
C ASP A 942 24.78 -34.08 23.64
N PHE A 943 23.95 -33.70 22.67
CA PHE A 943 24.34 -32.99 21.45
C PHE A 943 25.26 -31.80 21.73
N ASN A 944 25.01 -31.04 22.80
CA ASN A 944 25.81 -29.84 23.14
C ASN A 944 27.25 -30.17 23.55
N LYS A 945 27.51 -31.39 24.06
CA LYS A 945 28.85 -31.85 24.49
C LYS A 945 29.48 -32.87 23.56
N ASN A 946 28.69 -33.57 22.75
CA ASN A 946 29.17 -34.51 21.76
C ASN A 946 28.10 -34.70 20.67
N ASN A 947 28.30 -34.10 19.49
CA ASN A 947 27.47 -34.32 18.31
C ASN A 947 27.78 -35.68 17.63
N THR A 948 27.77 -36.78 18.39
CA THR A 948 27.76 -38.14 17.84
C THR A 948 26.31 -38.58 17.65
N ALA A 949 25.87 -38.70 16.40
CA ALA A 949 24.54 -39.22 16.10
C ALA A 949 24.52 -40.75 16.19
N LEU A 950 23.55 -41.30 16.93
CA LEU A 950 23.33 -42.75 17.04
C LEU A 950 22.30 -43.27 16.05
N ALA A 951 21.38 -42.41 15.60
CA ALA A 951 20.40 -42.73 14.57
C ALA A 951 19.91 -41.45 13.87
N ILE A 952 19.52 -41.58 12.60
CA ILE A 952 18.75 -40.58 11.85
C ILE A 952 17.30 -41.05 11.73
N TYR A 953 16.35 -40.13 11.83
CA TYR A 953 14.93 -40.36 11.59
C TYR A 953 14.40 -39.41 10.53
N GLY A 954 13.54 -39.91 9.65
CA GLY A 954 12.91 -39.15 8.57
C GLY A 954 11.49 -39.63 8.26
N GLY A 955 10.67 -38.72 7.74
CA GLY A 955 9.33 -39.04 7.22
C GLY A 955 9.28 -38.88 5.70
N ASP A 956 8.31 -39.54 5.06
CA ASP A 956 8.10 -39.45 3.61
C ASP A 956 6.63 -39.20 3.21
N LEU A 957 6.38 -38.92 1.93
CA LEU A 957 5.04 -38.59 1.41
C LEU A 957 4.09 -39.80 1.39
N LEU A 958 4.61 -41.02 1.52
CA LEU A 958 3.83 -42.25 1.66
C LEU A 958 3.42 -42.51 3.12
N GLY A 959 3.78 -41.59 4.04
CA GLY A 959 3.52 -41.69 5.47
C GLY A 959 4.44 -42.66 6.20
N ASN A 960 5.51 -43.16 5.55
CA ASN A 960 6.48 -44.01 6.23
C ASN A 960 7.32 -43.17 7.19
N VAL A 961 7.67 -43.75 8.34
CA VAL A 961 8.69 -43.21 9.24
C VAL A 961 9.89 -44.15 9.24
N TRP A 962 11.05 -43.63 8.87
CA TRP A 962 12.29 -44.36 8.69
C TRP A 962 13.26 -44.09 9.82
N LYS A 963 14.00 -45.13 10.21
CA LYS A 963 15.20 -45.06 11.06
C LYS A 963 16.40 -45.55 10.26
N PHE A 964 17.50 -44.84 10.38
CA PHE A 964 18.83 -45.25 9.92
C PHE A 964 19.70 -45.35 11.16
N ASP A 965 19.99 -46.57 11.62
CA ASP A 965 20.80 -46.78 12.82
C ASP A 965 22.28 -46.60 12.47
N LEU A 966 22.92 -45.58 13.08
CA LEU A 966 24.31 -45.22 12.79
C LEU A 966 25.31 -46.00 13.65
N THR A 967 24.87 -46.94 14.49
CA THR A 967 25.79 -47.82 15.24
C THR A 967 26.36 -48.96 14.39
N THR A 968 25.88 -49.11 13.16
CA THR A 968 26.40 -50.00 12.11
C THR A 968 26.97 -49.20 10.93
N ASP A 969 27.91 -49.82 10.19
CA ASP A 969 28.53 -49.24 9.00
C ASP A 969 28.51 -50.28 7.86
N PRO A 970 27.72 -50.08 6.78
CA PRO A 970 26.77 -48.98 6.59
C PRO A 970 25.57 -49.05 7.57
N ALA A 971 24.86 -47.93 7.69
CA ALA A 971 23.72 -47.80 8.61
C ALA A 971 22.59 -48.80 8.31
N THR A 972 22.03 -49.39 9.37
CA THR A 972 20.90 -50.31 9.23
C THR A 972 19.59 -49.53 9.08
N VAL A 973 18.94 -49.68 7.92
CA VAL A 973 17.65 -49.03 7.61
C VAL A 973 16.50 -49.83 8.20
N THR A 974 15.47 -49.15 8.72
CA THR A 974 14.27 -49.78 9.27
C THR A 974 13.06 -48.86 9.07
N LYS A 975 12.00 -49.38 8.43
CA LYS A 975 10.66 -48.78 8.50
C LYS A 975 10.11 -48.98 9.91
N LEU A 976 10.05 -47.91 10.70
CA LEU A 976 9.45 -47.95 12.03
C LEU A 976 7.95 -48.17 11.90
N VAL A 977 7.27 -47.36 11.07
CA VAL A 977 5.81 -47.41 10.92
C VAL A 977 5.33 -46.77 9.61
N GLU A 978 4.04 -46.91 9.32
CA GLU A 978 3.30 -46.20 8.27
C GLU A 978 2.13 -45.45 8.93
N LEU A 979 2.16 -44.12 8.94
CA LEU A 979 1.15 -43.27 9.58
C LEU A 979 -0.11 -43.18 8.73
N LYS A 980 -1.27 -43.37 9.37
CA LYS A 980 -2.57 -43.51 8.71
C LYS A 980 -3.68 -42.83 9.48
N ASP A 981 -4.68 -42.32 8.77
CA ASP A 981 -5.90 -41.82 9.38
C ASP A 981 -6.80 -42.95 9.94
N GLY A 982 -7.93 -42.57 10.54
CA GLY A 982 -8.93 -43.53 11.04
C GLY A 982 -9.61 -44.39 9.95
N GLY A 983 -9.54 -43.97 8.68
CA GLY A 983 -9.99 -44.74 7.52
C GLY A 983 -8.92 -45.68 6.95
N GLY A 984 -7.69 -45.64 7.47
CA GLY A 984 -6.56 -46.44 6.99
C GLY A 984 -5.84 -45.86 5.78
N LYS A 985 -6.09 -44.59 5.40
CA LYS A 985 -5.35 -43.92 4.34
C LYS A 985 -3.98 -43.41 4.82
N PRO A 986 -2.89 -43.53 4.04
CA PRO A 986 -1.59 -42.95 4.37
C PRO A 986 -1.61 -41.43 4.58
N GLN A 987 -0.83 -40.96 5.55
CA GLN A 987 -0.67 -39.56 5.91
C GLN A 987 0.76 -39.09 5.61
N GLY A 988 0.97 -38.44 4.46
CA GLY A 988 2.29 -37.97 4.03
C GLY A 988 2.92 -36.95 5.00
N ILE A 989 4.25 -36.97 5.10
CA ILE A 989 5.02 -36.19 6.06
C ILE A 989 5.93 -35.20 5.33
N THR A 990 5.75 -33.89 5.57
CA THR A 990 6.65 -32.83 5.08
C THR A 990 7.30 -32.01 6.21
N SER A 991 6.79 -32.11 7.44
CA SER A 991 7.44 -31.54 8.63
C SER A 991 8.63 -32.39 9.08
N ARG A 992 9.62 -31.76 9.72
CA ARG A 992 10.77 -32.48 10.26
C ARG A 992 10.42 -33.21 11.56
N PRO A 993 10.78 -34.50 11.74
CA PRO A 993 10.61 -35.17 13.03
C PRO A 993 11.39 -34.48 14.15
N GLU A 994 10.73 -34.17 15.27
CA GLU A 994 11.36 -33.69 16.49
C GLU A 994 11.55 -34.86 17.47
N LEU A 995 12.61 -34.86 18.26
CA LEU A 995 13.04 -35.99 19.10
C LEU A 995 13.18 -35.59 20.57
N GLY A 996 12.63 -36.41 21.45
CA GLY A 996 12.77 -36.30 22.90
C GLY A 996 13.10 -37.62 23.57
N VAL A 997 13.32 -37.54 24.88
CA VAL A 997 13.35 -38.69 25.80
C VAL A 997 12.24 -38.50 26.83
N ILE A 998 11.44 -39.56 27.05
CA ILE A 998 10.42 -39.65 28.10
C ILE A 998 10.65 -40.99 28.81
N ASP A 999 10.80 -40.96 30.14
CA ASP A 999 11.00 -42.15 30.99
C ASP A 999 12.06 -43.12 30.45
N SER A 1000 13.19 -42.55 30.02
CA SER A 1000 14.33 -43.19 29.35
C SER A 1000 14.05 -43.82 27.97
N GLN A 1001 12.82 -43.75 27.45
CA GLN A 1001 12.49 -44.12 26.07
C GLN A 1001 12.78 -42.96 25.13
N ARG A 1002 13.35 -43.24 23.95
CA ARG A 1002 13.43 -42.26 22.86
C ARG A 1002 12.04 -42.12 22.22
N VAL A 1003 11.59 -40.90 21.96
CA VAL A 1003 10.27 -40.60 21.41
C VAL A 1003 10.40 -39.67 20.21
N LEU A 1004 9.70 -40.03 19.13
CA LEU A 1004 9.57 -39.28 17.89
C LEU A 1004 8.27 -38.47 17.93
N PHE A 1005 8.35 -37.20 17.56
CA PHE A 1005 7.23 -36.26 17.45
C PHE A 1005 7.07 -35.85 15.98
N ILE A 1006 5.94 -36.19 15.36
CA ILE A 1006 5.72 -36.06 13.91
C ILE A 1006 4.33 -35.49 13.62
N GLY A 1007 4.28 -34.38 12.88
CA GLY A 1007 3.04 -33.83 12.32
C GLY A 1007 2.90 -34.21 10.85
N THR A 1008 1.72 -34.67 10.44
CA THR A 1008 1.45 -35.06 9.05
C THR A 1008 0.83 -33.90 8.26
N GLY A 1009 1.07 -33.91 6.95
CA GLY A 1009 0.62 -32.86 6.05
C GLY A 1009 1.49 -32.69 4.81
N ARG A 1010 0.88 -32.24 3.72
CA ARG A 1010 1.53 -31.81 2.48
C ARG A 1010 1.07 -30.39 2.11
N TYR A 1011 2.03 -29.52 1.79
CA TYR A 1011 1.79 -28.16 1.30
C TYR A 1011 2.90 -27.77 0.32
N LEU A 1012 2.82 -28.35 -0.88
CA LEU A 1012 3.87 -28.39 -1.91
C LEU A 1012 3.36 -28.01 -3.32
N GLY A 1013 2.05 -28.14 -3.59
CA GLY A 1013 1.44 -27.85 -4.89
C GLY A 1013 0.01 -27.30 -4.79
N GLU A 1014 -0.59 -26.98 -5.94
CA GLU A 1014 -1.90 -26.33 -6.01
C GLU A 1014 -3.04 -27.21 -5.46
N ASP A 1015 -2.94 -28.54 -5.63
CA ASP A 1015 -3.84 -29.53 -5.01
C ASP A 1015 -3.87 -29.45 -3.47
N ASP A 1016 -2.83 -28.86 -2.84
CA ASP A 1016 -2.76 -28.70 -1.40
C ASP A 1016 -3.47 -27.42 -0.89
N LEU A 1017 -3.87 -26.51 -1.79
CA LEU A 1017 -4.57 -25.26 -1.44
C LEU A 1017 -6.07 -25.46 -1.17
N VAL A 1018 -6.61 -26.59 -1.61
CA VAL A 1018 -8.02 -26.97 -1.51
C VAL A 1018 -8.25 -28.04 -0.45
N ASP A 1019 -9.51 -28.22 -0.07
CA ASP A 1019 -9.95 -29.38 0.72
C ASP A 1019 -9.93 -30.64 -0.19
N PRO A 1020 -9.16 -31.70 0.15
CA PRO A 1020 -9.14 -32.96 -0.58
C PRO A 1020 -10.51 -33.66 -0.76
N ALA A 1021 -11.53 -33.33 0.05
CA ALA A 1021 -12.90 -33.83 -0.16
C ALA A 1021 -13.69 -33.06 -1.24
N THR A 1022 -13.20 -31.89 -1.68
CA THR A 1022 -13.84 -31.06 -2.72
C THR A 1022 -13.18 -31.19 -4.10
N VAL A 1023 -12.01 -31.83 -4.18
CA VAL A 1023 -11.33 -32.16 -5.45
C VAL A 1023 -12.13 -33.24 -6.19
N PRO A 1024 -12.68 -32.96 -7.40
CA PRO A 1024 -13.30 -34.00 -8.21
C PRO A 1024 -12.25 -35.00 -8.69
N ASP A 1025 -12.61 -36.29 -8.77
CA ASP A 1025 -11.81 -37.29 -9.52
C ASP A 1025 -11.73 -36.81 -10.99
N PRO A 1026 -10.55 -36.35 -11.47
CA PRO A 1026 -10.45 -35.66 -12.75
C PRO A 1026 -10.62 -36.59 -13.95
N ASP A 1027 -10.31 -37.88 -13.76
CA ASP A 1027 -10.43 -38.93 -14.78
C ASP A 1027 -11.72 -39.75 -14.63
N ASN A 1028 -12.44 -39.58 -13.52
CA ASN A 1028 -13.72 -40.23 -13.19
C ASN A 1028 -13.60 -41.78 -13.19
N LEU A 1029 -12.43 -42.28 -12.77
CA LEU A 1029 -12.06 -43.70 -12.80
C LEU A 1029 -12.45 -44.46 -11.52
N GLY A 1030 -12.93 -43.76 -10.48
CA GLY A 1030 -13.32 -44.36 -9.20
C GLY A 1030 -12.13 -44.71 -8.30
N PHE A 1031 -10.93 -44.23 -8.64
CA PHE A 1031 -9.77 -44.30 -7.76
C PHE A 1031 -9.86 -43.20 -6.69
N PHE A 1032 -10.33 -43.59 -5.50
CA PHE A 1032 -10.25 -42.74 -4.31
C PHE A 1032 -8.84 -42.15 -4.16
N LEU A 1033 -8.76 -40.82 -3.97
CA LEU A 1033 -7.49 -40.13 -3.74
C LEU A 1033 -6.66 -40.87 -2.66
N PRO A 1034 -5.41 -41.25 -2.94
CA PRO A 1034 -4.69 -42.24 -2.12
C PRO A 1034 -4.19 -41.67 -0.78
N TRP A 1035 -4.28 -40.36 -0.57
CA TRP A 1035 -3.88 -39.67 0.65
C TRP A 1035 -5.04 -39.43 1.62
N ALA A 1036 -4.71 -39.40 2.91
CA ALA A 1036 -5.63 -39.08 3.99
C ALA A 1036 -6.20 -37.65 3.90
N TYR A 1037 -7.49 -37.53 4.19
CA TYR A 1037 -8.16 -36.23 4.41
C TYR A 1037 -7.77 -35.68 5.79
N GLN A 1038 -7.91 -36.53 6.80
CA GLN A 1038 -7.58 -36.22 8.17
C GLN A 1038 -6.05 -36.20 8.36
N GLN A 1039 -5.50 -35.11 8.88
CA GLN A 1039 -4.11 -35.05 9.33
C GLN A 1039 -4.03 -35.08 10.86
N SER A 1040 -2.84 -35.38 11.37
CA SER A 1040 -2.66 -35.74 12.78
C SER A 1040 -1.30 -35.30 13.29
N PHE A 1041 -1.15 -35.25 14.61
CA PHE A 1041 0.16 -35.18 15.25
C PHE A 1041 0.36 -36.40 16.16
N TYR A 1042 1.53 -37.02 16.05
CA TYR A 1042 1.89 -38.25 16.74
C TYR A 1042 3.10 -38.07 17.65
N ALA A 1043 3.10 -38.74 18.79
CA ALA A 1043 4.25 -38.99 19.63
C ALA A 1043 4.37 -40.48 19.92
N PHE A 1044 5.46 -41.14 19.54
CA PHE A 1044 5.63 -42.58 19.74
C PHE A 1044 7.09 -43.00 19.95
N LYS A 1045 7.30 -44.17 20.56
CA LYS A 1045 8.64 -44.70 20.90
C LYS A 1045 9.47 -45.06 19.67
N ASP A 1046 10.80 -44.97 19.77
CA ASP A 1046 11.78 -45.61 18.87
C ASP A 1046 11.63 -47.14 18.91
N LYS A 1047 10.75 -47.67 18.06
CA LYS A 1047 10.37 -49.09 17.98
C LYS A 1047 9.88 -49.42 16.57
N ALA A 1048 10.15 -50.64 16.10
CA ALA A 1048 9.58 -51.15 14.86
C ALA A 1048 8.16 -51.69 15.09
N TYR A 1049 7.18 -51.07 14.44
CA TYR A 1049 5.77 -51.47 14.35
C TYR A 1049 5.44 -52.07 12.96
N GLY A 1050 6.31 -51.85 11.97
CA GLY A 1050 6.15 -52.36 10.61
C GLY A 1050 4.97 -51.70 9.88
N ALA A 1051 4.23 -52.48 9.09
CA ALA A 1051 3.05 -52.01 8.35
C ALA A 1051 1.76 -51.94 9.20
N THR A 1052 1.85 -52.07 10.53
CA THR A 1052 0.67 -52.00 11.41
C THR A 1052 0.33 -50.57 11.80
N SER A 1053 -0.97 -50.25 11.89
CA SER A 1053 -1.42 -48.92 12.34
C SER A 1053 -1.17 -48.73 13.83
N LEU A 1054 -0.73 -47.53 14.22
CA LEU A 1054 -0.61 -47.12 15.62
C LEU A 1054 -1.97 -46.86 16.30
N ARG A 1055 -3.04 -46.78 15.51
CA ARG A 1055 -4.43 -46.58 15.94
C ARG A 1055 -5.08 -47.94 16.22
N GLY A 1056 -5.79 -48.07 17.33
CA GLY A 1056 -6.58 -49.27 17.68
C GLY A 1056 -5.77 -50.53 18.05
N THR A 1057 -4.45 -50.53 17.89
CA THR A 1057 -3.57 -51.65 18.26
C THR A 1057 -3.28 -51.72 19.76
N THR A 1058 -2.68 -52.82 20.23
CA THR A 1058 -2.28 -53.02 21.64
C THR A 1058 -0.86 -53.58 21.73
N PRO A 1059 0.09 -52.90 22.41
CA PRO A 1059 0.00 -51.55 22.97
C PRO A 1059 0.09 -50.48 21.86
N GLY A 1060 -1.05 -49.88 21.48
CA GLY A 1060 -1.10 -48.71 20.61
C GLY A 1060 -0.95 -47.40 21.37
N LEU A 1061 -1.30 -46.31 20.69
CA LEU A 1061 -1.25 -44.96 21.25
C LEU A 1061 -2.51 -44.60 22.05
N VAL A 1062 -2.42 -43.53 22.84
CA VAL A 1062 -3.56 -42.86 23.48
C VAL A 1062 -3.99 -41.67 22.61
N GLN A 1063 -5.28 -41.61 22.24
CA GLN A 1063 -5.82 -40.41 21.59
C GLN A 1063 -6.05 -39.32 22.63
N GLN A 1064 -5.68 -38.08 22.30
CA GLN A 1064 -6.36 -36.91 22.84
C GLN A 1064 -7.30 -36.37 21.77
N VAL A 1065 -8.50 -35.97 22.18
CA VAL A 1065 -9.45 -35.26 21.32
C VAL A 1065 -9.21 -33.77 21.51
N ILE A 1066 -9.20 -33.02 20.40
CA ILE A 1066 -9.16 -31.56 20.41
C ILE A 1066 -10.61 -31.10 20.33
N ASP A 1067 -11.01 -30.19 21.21
CA ASP A 1067 -12.35 -29.62 21.23
C ASP A 1067 -12.27 -28.14 20.82
N ASP A 1068 -13.13 -27.74 19.89
CA ASP A 1068 -13.22 -26.38 19.33
C ASP A 1068 -14.38 -25.64 20.02
N ASP A 1069 -14.09 -24.54 20.72
CA ASP A 1069 -15.12 -23.82 21.49
C ASP A 1069 -15.90 -22.78 20.64
N GLY A 1070 -15.60 -22.73 19.33
CA GLY A 1070 -16.19 -21.76 18.40
C GLY A 1070 -15.56 -20.37 18.45
N THR A 1071 -14.44 -20.20 19.18
CA THR A 1071 -13.73 -18.92 19.30
C THR A 1071 -12.38 -18.95 18.55
N THR A 1072 -11.37 -18.21 19.02
CA THR A 1072 -9.98 -18.26 18.53
C THR A 1072 -9.11 -19.23 19.33
N VAL A 1073 -9.72 -20.11 20.13
CA VAL A 1073 -9.06 -20.99 21.09
C VAL A 1073 -9.50 -22.44 20.84
N ARG A 1074 -8.64 -23.41 21.19
CA ARG A 1074 -9.01 -24.83 21.29
C ARG A 1074 -8.54 -25.41 22.62
N THR A 1075 -9.27 -26.40 23.11
CA THR A 1075 -8.91 -27.18 24.31
C THR A 1075 -8.67 -28.65 23.92
N THR A 1076 -8.32 -29.51 24.88
CA THR A 1076 -8.13 -30.94 24.60
C THR A 1076 -8.37 -31.80 25.84
N THR A 1077 -8.73 -33.07 25.61
CA THR A 1077 -8.86 -34.09 26.67
C THR A 1077 -7.54 -34.35 27.39
N ASN A 1078 -7.64 -34.78 28.65
CA ASN A 1078 -6.48 -35.11 29.48
C ASN A 1078 -6.36 -36.63 29.77
N ASN A 1079 -6.40 -37.46 28.72
CA ASN A 1079 -6.32 -38.92 28.86
C ASN A 1079 -4.92 -39.33 29.33
N THR A 1080 -4.84 -40.23 30.32
CA THR A 1080 -3.55 -40.60 30.94
C THR A 1080 -2.67 -41.44 30.02
N VAL A 1081 -1.48 -40.95 29.70
CA VAL A 1081 -0.49 -41.66 28.87
C VAL A 1081 0.54 -42.35 29.78
N ASN A 1082 0.33 -43.64 30.05
CA ASN A 1082 1.32 -44.46 30.76
C ASN A 1082 2.31 -45.10 29.77
N TRP A 1083 3.51 -44.52 29.67
CA TRP A 1083 4.57 -44.97 28.75
C TRP A 1083 5.11 -46.39 29.01
N THR A 1084 4.78 -47.02 30.15
CA THR A 1084 5.09 -48.46 30.37
C THR A 1084 4.07 -49.40 29.73
N ALA A 1085 2.82 -48.96 29.55
CA ALA A 1085 1.69 -49.77 29.08
C ALA A 1085 1.14 -49.34 27.71
N LYS A 1086 1.53 -48.16 27.23
CA LYS A 1086 1.18 -47.56 25.93
C LYS A 1086 2.46 -47.14 25.23
N ASP A 1087 2.38 -47.07 23.90
CA ASP A 1087 3.55 -46.75 23.06
C ASP A 1087 3.63 -45.28 22.63
N GLY A 1088 2.70 -44.45 23.11
CA GLY A 1088 2.72 -43.00 22.98
C GLY A 1088 1.31 -42.40 22.90
N TRP A 1089 1.17 -41.26 22.21
CA TRP A 1089 -0.09 -40.53 22.05
C TRP A 1089 -0.26 -39.93 20.64
N PHE A 1090 -1.48 -39.54 20.29
CA PHE A 1090 -1.76 -38.75 19.09
C PHE A 1090 -2.95 -37.80 19.27
N VAL A 1091 -3.02 -36.78 18.40
CA VAL A 1091 -4.20 -35.93 18.18
C VAL A 1091 -4.58 -35.97 16.70
N ASP A 1092 -5.86 -35.77 16.42
CA ASP A 1092 -6.37 -35.47 15.09
C ASP A 1092 -6.74 -33.98 15.01
N PHE A 1093 -6.34 -33.34 13.92
CA PHE A 1093 -6.75 -31.97 13.57
C PHE A 1093 -8.19 -31.95 13.04
N ASN A 1094 -8.70 -30.83 12.53
CA ASN A 1094 -10.09 -30.73 12.05
C ASN A 1094 -11.17 -31.17 13.09
N PRO A 1095 -11.11 -30.69 14.34
CA PRO A 1095 -12.11 -31.01 15.37
C PRO A 1095 -13.52 -30.58 14.94
N GLU A 1096 -14.52 -31.42 15.20
CA GLU A 1096 -15.94 -31.22 14.79
C GLU A 1096 -16.15 -30.85 13.30
N ASN A 1097 -15.18 -31.14 12.44
CA ASN A 1097 -15.11 -30.71 11.04
C ASN A 1097 -15.02 -29.18 10.82
N SER A 1098 -14.49 -28.41 11.79
CA SER A 1098 -14.40 -26.95 11.78
C SER A 1098 -13.26 -26.37 10.93
N SER A 1099 -12.36 -27.21 10.43
CA SER A 1099 -11.09 -26.82 9.78
C SER A 1099 -10.63 -27.91 8.79
N PRO A 1100 -11.41 -28.14 7.72
CA PRO A 1100 -11.15 -29.20 6.75
C PRO A 1100 -9.77 -29.03 6.11
N GLY A 1101 -9.02 -30.14 6.02
CA GLY A 1101 -7.67 -30.11 5.46
C GLY A 1101 -6.62 -29.36 6.29
N GLU A 1102 -6.86 -29.11 7.58
CA GLU A 1102 -5.83 -28.66 8.53
C GLU A 1102 -4.63 -29.62 8.53
N ARG A 1103 -3.40 -29.10 8.48
CA ARG A 1103 -2.18 -29.90 8.29
C ARG A 1103 -0.91 -29.27 8.88
N VAL A 1104 0.09 -30.08 9.20
CA VAL A 1104 1.40 -29.61 9.73
C VAL A 1104 2.47 -29.67 8.65
N ASN A 1105 2.83 -28.50 8.11
CA ASN A 1105 3.89 -28.31 7.12
C ASN A 1105 5.13 -27.57 7.69
N LEU A 1106 5.05 -27.06 8.92
CA LEU A 1106 6.16 -26.46 9.65
C LEU A 1106 6.78 -27.42 10.68
N ASP A 1107 8.04 -27.18 11.03
CA ASP A 1107 8.79 -28.06 11.92
C ASP A 1107 8.38 -27.82 13.40
N PRO A 1108 7.95 -28.85 14.14
CA PRO A 1108 7.60 -28.71 15.56
C PRO A 1108 8.84 -28.44 16.45
N GLN A 1109 8.63 -27.77 17.58
CA GLN A 1109 9.70 -27.37 18.51
C GLN A 1109 9.42 -27.83 19.95
N LEU A 1110 10.34 -28.58 20.56
CA LEU A 1110 10.24 -28.99 21.97
C LEU A 1110 10.92 -27.98 22.91
N VAL A 1111 10.12 -27.38 23.80
CA VAL A 1111 10.47 -26.26 24.68
C VAL A 1111 10.14 -26.60 26.14
N LEU A 1112 11.13 -27.06 26.92
CA LEU A 1112 10.99 -27.38 28.35
C LEU A 1112 9.74 -28.20 28.73
N GLY A 1113 9.41 -29.21 27.92
CA GLY A 1113 8.24 -30.09 28.11
C GLY A 1113 6.97 -29.66 27.35
N THR A 1114 6.95 -28.45 26.78
CA THR A 1114 5.92 -28.01 25.83
C THR A 1114 6.37 -28.30 24.41
N LEU A 1115 5.56 -29.03 23.66
CA LEU A 1115 5.74 -29.25 22.23
C LEU A 1115 4.90 -28.22 21.47
N VAL A 1116 5.57 -27.26 20.86
CA VAL A 1116 4.93 -26.22 20.05
C VAL A 1116 4.83 -26.70 18.61
N VAL A 1117 3.61 -26.72 18.07
CA VAL A 1117 3.29 -27.23 16.73
C VAL A 1117 2.49 -26.17 15.99
N VAL A 1118 2.83 -25.90 14.72
CA VAL A 1118 2.05 -25.00 13.88
C VAL A 1118 1.33 -25.81 12.80
N SER A 1119 0.01 -25.70 12.75
CA SER A 1119 -0.81 -26.17 11.63
C SER A 1119 -1.24 -25.01 10.76
N ASN A 1120 -1.52 -25.31 9.50
CA ASN A 1120 -2.13 -24.40 8.55
C ASN A 1120 -3.41 -25.04 7.98
N VAL A 1121 -4.42 -24.21 7.73
CA VAL A 1121 -5.67 -24.57 7.03
C VAL A 1121 -5.70 -23.76 5.74
N PRO A 1122 -5.20 -24.33 4.62
CA PRO A 1122 -5.28 -23.66 3.34
C PRO A 1122 -6.73 -23.39 2.95
N ASN A 1123 -6.97 -22.23 2.34
CA ASN A 1123 -8.19 -21.99 1.60
C ASN A 1123 -7.85 -21.59 0.16
N ASN A 1124 -8.78 -21.83 -0.76
CA ASN A 1124 -8.69 -21.38 -2.14
C ASN A 1124 -9.75 -20.29 -2.41
N ASN A 1125 -9.84 -19.34 -1.49
CA ASN A 1125 -10.68 -18.15 -1.66
C ASN A 1125 -9.86 -17.11 -2.42
N ALA A 1126 -10.37 -16.62 -3.55
CA ALA A 1126 -9.72 -15.60 -4.39
C ALA A 1126 -9.41 -14.26 -3.68
N CYS A 1127 -9.76 -14.13 -2.40
CA CYS A 1127 -9.59 -12.95 -1.55
C CYS A 1127 -8.58 -13.07 -0.42
N THR A 1128 -8.07 -14.27 -0.15
CA THR A 1128 -7.13 -14.47 0.94
C THR A 1128 -5.96 -15.27 0.42
N VAL A 1129 -4.77 -14.64 0.37
CA VAL A 1129 -3.52 -15.32 0.02
C VAL A 1129 -3.11 -16.19 1.20
N GLY A 1130 -3.76 -17.35 1.31
CA GLY A 1130 -3.72 -18.24 2.44
C GLY A 1130 -4.97 -18.18 3.33
N GLY A 1131 -5.28 -19.31 3.98
CA GLY A 1131 -6.34 -19.40 4.99
C GLY A 1131 -5.84 -19.18 6.41
N ASP A 1132 -6.34 -20.00 7.34
CA ASP A 1132 -6.08 -19.85 8.77
C ASP A 1132 -4.83 -20.63 9.22
N SER A 1133 -4.30 -20.32 10.40
CA SER A 1133 -3.30 -21.17 11.07
C SER A 1133 -3.57 -21.31 12.57
N PHE A 1134 -3.09 -22.41 13.16
CA PHE A 1134 -3.17 -22.63 14.61
C PHE A 1134 -1.77 -22.89 15.17
N ILE A 1135 -1.50 -22.31 16.35
CA ILE A 1135 -0.29 -22.58 17.10
C ILE A 1135 -0.67 -23.34 18.37
N TYR A 1136 -0.35 -24.63 18.35
CA TYR A 1136 -0.59 -25.59 19.42
C TYR A 1136 0.56 -25.64 20.42
N GLN A 1137 0.25 -25.97 21.67
CA GLN A 1137 1.17 -26.10 22.79
C GLN A 1137 0.81 -27.35 23.60
N PHE A 1138 1.21 -28.52 23.10
CA PHE A 1138 0.93 -29.80 23.74
C PHE A 1138 1.94 -30.11 24.86
N ASN A 1139 1.51 -30.79 25.92
CA ASN A 1139 2.42 -31.46 26.83
C ASN A 1139 3.10 -32.62 26.08
N TYR A 1140 4.42 -32.56 25.90
CA TYR A 1140 5.17 -33.55 25.12
C TYR A 1140 4.97 -34.99 25.59
N ALA A 1141 4.68 -35.21 26.88
CA ALA A 1141 4.51 -36.54 27.45
C ALA A 1141 3.08 -37.09 27.36
N THR A 1142 2.08 -36.26 27.08
CA THR A 1142 0.66 -36.71 27.09
C THR A 1142 -0.17 -36.28 25.89
N GLY A 1143 0.23 -35.26 25.14
CA GLY A 1143 -0.60 -34.64 24.09
C GLY A 1143 -1.71 -33.73 24.62
N SER A 1144 -1.82 -33.61 25.95
CA SER A 1144 -2.81 -32.77 26.64
C SER A 1144 -2.34 -31.31 26.71
N TYR A 1145 -3.15 -30.43 27.30
CA TYR A 1145 -2.76 -29.05 27.58
C TYR A 1145 -1.59 -28.94 28.58
N ILE A 1146 -0.89 -27.81 28.56
CA ILE A 1146 0.13 -27.49 29.58
C ILE A 1146 -0.56 -27.06 30.88
N ALA A 1147 -0.12 -27.56 32.03
CA ALA A 1147 -0.76 -27.27 33.32
C ALA A 1147 -0.72 -25.78 33.75
N SER A 1148 0.12 -24.95 33.10
CA SER A 1148 0.13 -23.49 33.28
C SER A 1148 -0.78 -22.73 32.31
N ALA A 1149 -1.39 -23.40 31.33
CA ALA A 1149 -2.23 -22.76 30.32
C ALA A 1149 -3.60 -22.40 30.92
N PRO A 1150 -4.11 -21.17 30.70
CA PRO A 1150 -5.44 -20.79 31.18
C PRO A 1150 -6.52 -21.62 30.48
N GLY A 1151 -7.61 -21.93 31.18
CA GLY A 1151 -8.81 -22.54 30.57
C GLY A 1151 -8.62 -23.92 29.93
N GLN A 1152 -7.53 -24.64 30.20
CA GLN A 1152 -7.16 -25.89 29.50
C GLN A 1152 -6.88 -25.67 27.98
N GLN A 1153 -6.50 -24.45 27.61
CA GLN A 1153 -6.13 -24.08 26.24
C GLN A 1153 -4.95 -24.92 25.75
N VAL A 1154 -5.08 -25.45 24.53
CA VAL A 1154 -4.02 -26.14 23.79
C VAL A 1154 -3.62 -25.41 22.50
N ALA A 1155 -4.48 -24.56 21.93
CA ALA A 1155 -4.17 -23.83 20.70
C ALA A 1155 -4.69 -22.38 20.67
N THR A 1156 -4.08 -21.57 19.81
CA THR A 1156 -4.58 -20.24 19.39
C THR A 1156 -4.71 -20.20 17.87
N LYS A 1157 -5.85 -19.72 17.37
CA LYS A 1157 -6.16 -19.51 15.95
C LYS A 1157 -5.71 -18.12 15.47
N PHE A 1158 -5.13 -18.07 14.28
CA PHE A 1158 -4.85 -16.85 13.52
C PHE A 1158 -5.73 -16.87 12.27
N ILE A 1159 -6.71 -15.97 12.23
CA ILE A 1159 -7.73 -15.90 11.17
C ILE A 1159 -7.16 -15.15 9.97
N GLY A 1160 -7.31 -15.71 8.76
CA GLY A 1160 -6.82 -15.11 7.51
C GLY A 1160 -5.30 -14.94 7.45
N GLN A 1161 -4.55 -15.73 8.23
CA GLN A 1161 -3.09 -15.72 8.25
C GLN A 1161 -2.55 -17.16 8.25
N ILE A 1162 -2.03 -17.61 7.11
CA ILE A 1162 -1.10 -18.75 7.05
C ILE A 1162 0.18 -18.36 7.79
N THR A 1163 0.62 -19.21 8.71
CA THR A 1163 1.91 -19.04 9.39
C THR A 1163 2.97 -19.81 8.61
N VAL A 1164 4.00 -19.10 8.16
CA VAL A 1164 5.10 -19.62 7.32
C VAL A 1164 6.40 -19.85 8.11
N GLY A 1165 6.41 -19.48 9.39
CA GLY A 1165 7.52 -19.78 10.29
C GLY A 1165 7.25 -19.39 11.74
N LEU A 1166 7.97 -20.02 12.64
CA LEU A 1166 7.95 -19.73 14.08
C LEU A 1166 9.38 -19.72 14.61
N VAL A 1167 9.70 -18.72 15.43
CA VAL A 1167 10.88 -18.73 16.31
C VAL A 1167 10.35 -18.64 17.74
N VAL A 1168 10.92 -19.40 18.67
CA VAL A 1168 10.70 -19.20 20.10
C VAL A 1168 11.93 -18.53 20.71
N ILE A 1169 11.70 -17.64 21.66
CA ILE A 1169 12.71 -16.86 22.37
C ILE A 1169 12.46 -16.95 23.87
N ARG A 1170 13.51 -16.70 24.66
CA ARG A 1170 13.45 -16.51 26.10
C ARG A 1170 13.86 -15.08 26.42
N LEU A 1171 13.04 -14.42 27.21
CA LEU A 1171 13.27 -13.06 27.71
C LEU A 1171 14.22 -13.09 28.93
N PRO A 1172 14.90 -11.98 29.29
CA PRO A 1172 15.70 -11.88 30.51
C PRO A 1172 14.92 -12.19 31.81
N SER A 1173 13.59 -12.04 31.80
CA SER A 1173 12.69 -12.44 32.87
C SER A 1173 12.53 -13.97 33.02
N GLY A 1174 13.11 -14.76 32.12
CA GLY A 1174 12.97 -16.22 32.05
C GLY A 1174 11.70 -16.70 31.34
N VAL A 1175 10.80 -15.80 30.93
CA VAL A 1175 9.56 -16.10 30.22
C VAL A 1175 9.85 -16.48 28.75
N PHE A 1176 9.11 -17.45 28.22
CA PHE A 1176 9.20 -17.88 26.82
C PHE A 1176 8.10 -17.24 25.95
N LYS A 1177 8.47 -16.87 24.72
CA LYS A 1177 7.59 -16.25 23.73
C LYS A 1177 7.84 -16.88 22.36
N GLY A 1178 6.80 -17.08 21.58
CA GLY A 1178 6.89 -17.36 20.15
C GLY A 1178 6.81 -16.05 19.36
N VAL A 1179 7.41 -16.01 18.17
CA VAL A 1179 7.21 -14.98 17.15
C VAL A 1179 6.78 -15.71 15.88
N ALA A 1180 5.48 -15.70 15.60
CA ALA A 1180 4.91 -16.26 14.40
C ALA A 1180 5.12 -15.31 13.22
N THR A 1181 5.60 -15.82 12.08
CA THR A 1181 5.64 -15.08 10.81
C THR A 1181 4.46 -15.49 9.95
N GLY A 1182 3.58 -14.54 9.63
CA GLY A 1182 2.51 -14.70 8.66
C GLY A 1182 3.00 -14.59 7.22
N ALA A 1183 2.23 -15.10 6.26
CA ALA A 1183 2.56 -15.11 4.83
C ALA A 1183 2.74 -13.72 4.18
N THR A 1184 2.29 -12.65 4.85
CA THR A 1184 2.51 -11.23 4.48
C THR A 1184 3.80 -10.63 5.07
N GLY A 1185 4.57 -11.41 5.85
CA GLY A 1185 5.71 -10.95 6.64
C GLY A 1185 5.35 -10.48 8.06
N THR A 1186 4.08 -10.35 8.42
CA THR A 1186 3.62 -9.93 9.77
C THR A 1186 4.28 -10.77 10.88
N LYS A 1187 4.78 -10.11 11.94
CA LYS A 1187 5.41 -10.75 13.11
C LYS A 1187 4.48 -10.67 14.33
N THR A 1188 3.84 -11.78 14.69
CA THR A 1188 2.86 -11.81 15.78
C THR A 1188 3.44 -12.54 17.00
N PRO A 1189 3.60 -11.88 18.17
CA PRO A 1189 4.14 -12.50 19.37
C PRO A 1189 3.09 -13.39 20.06
N VAL A 1190 3.55 -14.53 20.58
CA VAL A 1190 2.71 -15.60 21.16
C VAL A 1190 3.25 -15.95 22.54
N GLY A 1191 2.37 -16.16 23.54
CA GLY A 1191 2.80 -16.70 24.85
C GLY A 1191 3.14 -18.18 24.73
N VAL A 1192 4.35 -18.61 25.17
CA VAL A 1192 4.71 -20.03 25.25
C VAL A 1192 4.63 -20.48 26.70
N ASN A 1193 3.61 -21.29 27.00
CA ASN A 1193 3.44 -21.97 28.27
C ASN A 1193 4.55 -23.01 28.46
N VAL A 1194 5.02 -23.21 29.70
CA VAL A 1194 6.04 -24.23 30.02
C VAL A 1194 5.60 -25.07 31.20
N GLY A 1195 5.55 -26.39 31.03
CA GLY A 1195 4.99 -27.33 32.02
C GLY A 1195 5.81 -27.55 33.29
N GLY A 1196 6.90 -26.79 33.48
CA GLY A 1196 7.94 -27.07 34.47
C GLY A 1196 8.88 -28.19 34.02
N ALA A 1197 10.14 -28.13 34.47
CA ALA A 1197 11.16 -29.10 34.08
C ALA A 1197 10.98 -30.44 34.80
N GLY A 1198 10.10 -31.30 34.28
CA GLY A 1198 9.95 -32.69 34.69
C GLY A 1198 11.29 -33.44 34.54
N SER A 1199 11.78 -34.03 35.63
CA SER A 1199 13.17 -34.47 35.77
C SER A 1199 13.59 -35.69 34.93
N SER A 1200 12.66 -36.31 34.18
CA SER A 1200 12.95 -37.40 33.22
C SER A 1200 13.06 -36.95 31.75
N GLY A 1201 12.72 -35.69 31.44
CA GLY A 1201 12.63 -35.19 30.05
C GLY A 1201 13.88 -34.50 29.53
N ARG A 1202 14.39 -34.92 28.35
CA ARG A 1202 15.40 -34.15 27.59
C ARG A 1202 15.11 -34.11 26.08
N ARG A 1203 15.38 -32.95 25.46
CA ARG A 1203 15.40 -32.74 24.00
C ARG A 1203 16.71 -33.30 23.42
N VAL A 1204 16.66 -33.90 22.24
CA VAL A 1204 17.79 -34.66 21.65
C VAL A 1204 17.97 -34.47 20.12
N SER A 1205 17.17 -33.59 19.50
CA SER A 1205 17.31 -33.10 18.11
C SER A 1205 17.46 -31.58 18.06
N TRP A 1206 18.03 -31.07 16.96
CA TRP A 1206 18.29 -29.64 16.76
C TRP A 1206 17.39 -29.02 15.66
N ARG A 1207 16.44 -28.16 16.05
CA ARG A 1207 16.23 -26.85 15.40
C ARG A 1207 16.15 -25.83 16.52
N GLU A 1208 16.96 -24.78 16.43
CA GLU A 1208 17.37 -23.91 17.54
C GLU A 1208 16.32 -23.63 18.63
N LEU A 1209 16.64 -24.04 19.86
CA LEU A 1209 16.35 -23.39 21.15
C LEU A 1209 17.34 -23.96 22.18
N ILE A 1210 18.03 -23.11 22.94
CA ILE A 1210 19.07 -23.54 23.90
C ILE A 1210 18.79 -23.01 25.31
N LYS A 1211 19.20 -23.83 26.29
CA LYS A 1211 18.81 -23.93 27.71
C LYS A 1211 19.08 -22.70 28.58
#